data_AF-A0A401YSX1-F1
#
_entry.id   AF-A0A401YSX1-F1
#
_cell.length_a   1.000
_cell.length_b   1.000
_cell.length_c   1.000
_cell.angle_alpha   90.00
_cell.angle_beta   90.00
_cell.angle_gamma   90.00
#
_symmetry.space_group_name_H-M   'P 1'
#
loop_
_entity.id
_entity.type
_entity.pdbx_description
1 polymer ?
#
loop_
_entity_poly.entity_id
_entity_poly.type
_entity_poly.pdbx_seq_one_letter_code
_entity_poly.pdbx_strand_id
1 'polypeptide(L)'
;MSGVDDRHGSGPSPEAVGSHNELGGTVHGPSVQAGTVHGGIHVSIGPADTAVVPWQLPPAPPMVDRVRELDALDRLCANGTRLVLLGGQPGVGKTTLALTWLRRPHAAFPDGRLYADLRGHGGEAPAVPSEIVGGFLRGLGVPADRVPRDPAEQLGLYRSLTEGRRLAVLLDDATTAAQVRPLLPAGANLTVVTSRGRLSGLLVNGGVPVPLEPLDHTAAVQLLADTMNDDRVREQPAEAAELVELCARLPLAVRVAAARLASRPTRPITTMVRALADERGRLDALALDGDHTVRAALDVSYRELPAAAARLYRGLGVHPGPDFGPVVATAVLGGRTGNGPPAVLEDLLDRNLLTETADERYRFHDLIRLHAVDKMSERSDSERTDTLRAILDHYLATATRAEELLEPQHRSLARDYEAAEVPRVDFADGPEALAWLERQRVTLVAAIRTAAAAELHTVVWQLTDALWPLFLRGKYFDEARAAHELGLDAARACADPAAESRMLTSGGLCELDCGGHARALEMFAAATEVCAGSGDAVGAARARNYTGLALLGLDRLEEADAAFREAEGRCLALGDPRPAALARFNRGDVALRAGRAADTIAHAEAAHAGLERVHDTYNAARARALIGRGLVADGRPDRAEPHLLAALGVLRGHNASVEVAHVLTALGESAERRGRPHEARDRYGEALGLLDAVRAPAAETVRARLRGLDPPG
;
A
#
# COMPACT_ATOMS: atom_id res chain seq x y z
N MET A 1 -67.32 -8.48 -31.78
CA MET A 1 -68.49 -8.38 -32.68
C MET A 1 -68.79 -9.80 -33.13
N SER A 2 -69.92 -10.46 -32.88
CA SER A 2 -71.24 -10.11 -32.32
C SER A 2 -71.52 -11.07 -31.15
N GLY A 3 -72.30 -10.83 -30.09
CA GLY A 3 -73.50 -10.01 -29.93
C GLY A 3 -74.64 -10.96 -29.51
N VAL A 4 -74.96 -10.96 -28.21
CA VAL A 4 -75.95 -11.82 -27.53
C VAL A 4 -77.36 -11.28 -27.77
N ASP A 5 -78.38 -12.15 -27.87
CA ASP A 5 -79.70 -11.85 -27.28
C ASP A 5 -80.57 -13.11 -26.99
N ASP A 6 -81.67 -12.89 -26.27
CA ASP A 6 -82.28 -13.81 -25.29
C ASP A 6 -83.61 -14.51 -25.70
N ARG A 7 -83.82 -15.70 -25.10
CA ARG A 7 -85.09 -16.33 -24.62
C ARG A 7 -86.32 -16.51 -25.53
N HIS A 8 -86.82 -17.76 -25.58
CA HIS A 8 -88.19 -18.26 -25.19
C HIS A 8 -88.29 -19.78 -25.52
N GLY A 9 -89.09 -20.64 -24.89
CA GLY A 9 -89.90 -20.55 -23.65
C GLY A 9 -90.83 -21.79 -23.46
N SER A 10 -91.16 -22.15 -22.20
CA SER A 10 -92.09 -23.23 -21.75
C SER A 10 -91.72 -24.73 -21.99
N GLY A 11 -92.00 -25.59 -21.00
CA GLY A 11 -91.93 -27.08 -21.06
C GLY A 11 -93.25 -27.72 -20.59
N PRO A 12 -93.33 -28.98 -20.06
CA PRO A 12 -92.27 -30.00 -19.87
C PRO A 12 -92.66 -31.44 -20.36
N SER A 13 -91.80 -32.43 -20.06
CA SER A 13 -92.00 -33.92 -20.03
C SER A 13 -91.49 -34.74 -21.24
N PRO A 14 -91.09 -36.03 -21.05
CA PRO A 14 -90.80 -36.77 -19.81
C PRO A 14 -89.30 -37.12 -19.64
N GLU A 15 -88.95 -37.66 -18.47
CA GLU A 15 -87.58 -37.89 -18.01
C GLU A 15 -86.81 -38.95 -18.83
N ALA A 16 -85.76 -38.51 -19.53
CA ALA A 16 -84.56 -39.34 -19.68
C ALA A 16 -83.57 -38.90 -18.60
N VAL A 17 -83.27 -39.78 -17.63
CA VAL A 17 -82.24 -39.53 -16.60
C VAL A 17 -80.85 -39.68 -17.22
N GLY A 18 -80.52 -38.73 -18.11
CA GLY A 18 -79.18 -38.56 -18.66
C GLY A 18 -78.37 -37.67 -17.74
N SER A 19 -77.36 -38.24 -17.06
CA SER A 19 -76.36 -37.43 -16.37
C SER A 19 -75.63 -36.55 -17.39
N HIS A 20 -75.81 -35.24 -17.30
CA HIS A 20 -75.10 -34.24 -18.10
C HIS A 20 -74.26 -33.37 -17.17
N ASN A 21 -72.97 -33.27 -17.46
CA ASN A 21 -72.07 -32.28 -16.85
C ASN A 21 -71.66 -31.26 -17.91
N GLU A 22 -71.71 -29.99 -17.54
CA GLU A 22 -71.11 -28.89 -18.29
C GLU A 22 -69.91 -28.37 -17.48
N LEU A 23 -68.71 -28.38 -18.08
CA LEU A 23 -67.46 -28.00 -17.42
C LEU A 23 -66.82 -26.84 -18.18
N GLY A 24 -66.91 -25.63 -17.60
CA GLY A 24 -66.26 -24.43 -18.11
C GLY A 24 -64.88 -24.22 -17.49
N GLY A 25 -63.87 -23.95 -18.33
CA GLY A 25 -62.49 -23.65 -17.90
C GLY A 25 -61.57 -24.88 -17.86
N THR A 26 -60.32 -24.68 -17.44
CA THR A 26 -59.29 -25.73 -17.43
C THR A 26 -59.42 -26.61 -16.19
N VAL A 27 -59.98 -27.82 -16.36
CA VAL A 27 -60.06 -28.82 -15.28
C VAL A 27 -58.71 -29.52 -15.13
N HIS A 28 -58.12 -29.44 -13.93
CA HIS A 28 -56.88 -30.14 -13.60
C HIS A 28 -57.13 -31.22 -12.55
N GLY A 29 -57.37 -32.43 -13.03
CA GLY A 29 -57.74 -33.59 -12.22
C GLY A 29 -58.78 -34.43 -12.97
N PRO A 30 -59.07 -35.64 -12.51
CA PRO A 30 -60.11 -36.48 -13.11
C PRO A 30 -61.50 -35.92 -12.80
N SER A 31 -62.26 -35.59 -13.85
CA SER A 31 -63.71 -35.41 -13.75
C SER A 31 -64.41 -36.76 -13.90
N VAL A 32 -65.48 -36.99 -13.13
CA VAL A 32 -66.31 -38.20 -13.23
C VAL A 32 -67.75 -37.78 -13.45
N GLN A 33 -68.37 -38.36 -14.48
CA GLN A 33 -69.77 -38.16 -14.84
C GLN A 33 -70.45 -39.52 -14.81
N ALA A 34 -71.45 -39.70 -13.95
CA ALA A 34 -72.18 -40.95 -13.78
C ALA A 34 -73.64 -40.70 -13.43
N GLY A 35 -74.56 -41.50 -13.96
CA GLY A 35 -76.00 -41.42 -13.67
C GLY A 35 -76.38 -42.02 -12.32
N THR A 36 -75.95 -43.26 -12.09
CA THR A 36 -76.16 -43.97 -10.82
C THR A 36 -74.92 -44.78 -10.47
N VAL A 37 -74.50 -44.72 -9.20
CA VAL A 37 -73.28 -45.39 -8.73
C VAL A 37 -73.62 -46.34 -7.59
N HIS A 38 -73.39 -47.64 -7.81
CA HIS A 38 -73.58 -48.69 -6.80
C HIS A 38 -72.22 -49.23 -6.36
N GLY A 39 -71.48 -48.41 -5.59
CA GLY A 39 -70.13 -48.71 -5.11
C GLY A 39 -69.36 -47.43 -4.74
N GLY A 40 -68.17 -47.57 -4.15
CA GLY A 40 -67.29 -46.43 -3.87
C GLY A 40 -66.50 -46.01 -5.12
N ILE A 41 -66.55 -44.73 -5.49
CA ILE A 41 -65.65 -44.19 -6.54
C ILE A 41 -64.27 -43.98 -5.92
N HIS A 42 -63.36 -44.92 -6.16
CA HIS A 42 -61.97 -44.80 -5.73
C HIS A 42 -61.11 -44.16 -6.82
N VAL A 43 -61.05 -42.83 -6.82
CA VAL A 43 -60.15 -42.07 -7.70
C VAL A 43 -58.73 -42.14 -7.16
N SER A 44 -57.96 -43.13 -7.62
CA SER A 44 -56.52 -43.16 -7.37
C SER A 44 -55.81 -42.17 -8.30
N ILE A 45 -55.84 -40.88 -7.93
CA ILE A 45 -54.80 -39.96 -8.39
C ILE A 45 -53.52 -40.44 -7.70
N GLY A 46 -52.72 -41.23 -8.42
CA GLY A 46 -51.36 -41.52 -7.95
C GLY A 46 -50.65 -40.19 -7.68
N PRO A 47 -49.82 -40.08 -6.62
CA PRO A 47 -48.93 -38.93 -6.52
C PRO A 47 -48.21 -38.78 -7.86
N ALA A 48 -47.99 -37.54 -8.31
CA ALA A 48 -47.21 -37.29 -9.53
C ALA A 48 -45.80 -37.86 -9.30
N ASP A 49 -45.59 -39.10 -9.76
CA ASP A 49 -44.44 -39.89 -9.37
C ASP A 49 -43.21 -39.29 -10.02
N THR A 50 -42.12 -39.20 -9.25
CA THR A 50 -40.93 -38.38 -9.54
C THR A 50 -41.15 -36.85 -9.51
N ALA A 51 -41.49 -36.31 -8.33
CA ALA A 51 -41.04 -34.97 -7.97
C ALA A 51 -39.49 -34.97 -7.89
N VAL A 52 -38.82 -34.74 -9.03
CA VAL A 52 -37.35 -34.77 -9.13
C VAL A 52 -36.76 -33.72 -8.19
N VAL A 53 -36.01 -34.18 -7.20
CA VAL A 53 -35.24 -33.32 -6.29
C VAL A 53 -34.27 -32.48 -7.14
N PRO A 54 -34.38 -31.14 -7.17
CA PRO A 54 -33.59 -30.32 -8.08
C PRO A 54 -32.10 -30.47 -7.79
N TRP A 55 -31.31 -30.70 -8.84
CA TRP A 55 -29.86 -30.70 -8.80
C TRP A 55 -29.33 -29.81 -9.93
N GLN A 56 -29.25 -28.51 -9.67
CA GLN A 56 -28.88 -27.51 -10.67
C GLN A 56 -27.40 -27.09 -10.64
N LEU A 57 -26.61 -27.55 -9.66
CA LEU A 57 -25.22 -27.14 -9.50
C LEU A 57 -24.33 -27.66 -10.66
N PRO A 58 -23.60 -26.79 -11.38
CA PRO A 58 -22.67 -27.20 -12.43
C PRO A 58 -21.49 -28.05 -11.89
N PRO A 59 -20.71 -28.69 -12.78
CA PRO A 59 -19.44 -29.33 -12.43
C PRO A 59 -18.54 -28.42 -11.57
N ALA A 60 -18.08 -28.91 -10.43
CA ALA A 60 -17.06 -28.22 -9.64
C ALA A 60 -15.68 -28.48 -10.27
N PRO A 61 -14.89 -27.44 -10.58
CA PRO A 61 -13.49 -27.62 -10.94
C PRO A 61 -12.68 -28.27 -9.81
N PRO A 62 -11.54 -28.92 -10.09
CA PRO A 62 -10.61 -29.36 -9.05
C PRO A 62 -10.23 -28.21 -8.13
N MET A 63 -10.15 -28.50 -6.83
CA MET A 63 -9.85 -27.53 -5.79
C MET A 63 -8.77 -28.07 -4.88
N VAL A 64 -7.75 -27.25 -4.63
CA VAL A 64 -6.60 -27.57 -3.78
C VAL A 64 -6.67 -26.71 -2.53
N ASP A 65 -6.40 -27.34 -1.39
CA ASP A 65 -6.18 -26.75 -0.06
C ASP A 65 -7.01 -25.51 0.30
N ARG A 66 -8.32 -25.73 0.50
CA ARG A 66 -9.27 -24.76 1.08
C ARG A 66 -9.97 -25.33 2.32
N VAL A 67 -9.25 -26.15 3.09
CA VAL A 67 -9.83 -26.91 4.21
C VAL A 67 -10.37 -25.96 5.29
N ARG A 68 -9.63 -24.89 5.60
CA ARG A 68 -10.01 -23.91 6.63
C ARG A 68 -11.31 -23.17 6.30
N GLU A 69 -11.47 -22.79 5.04
CA GLU A 69 -12.64 -22.09 4.53
C GLU A 69 -13.85 -23.02 4.45
N LEU A 70 -13.66 -24.27 4.01
CA LEU A 70 -14.69 -25.30 4.04
C LEU A 70 -15.17 -25.58 5.47
N ASP A 71 -14.26 -25.74 6.43
CA ASP A 71 -14.59 -25.92 7.84
C ASP A 71 -15.30 -24.70 8.43
N ALA A 72 -14.97 -23.49 7.95
CA ALA A 72 -15.65 -22.26 8.35
C ALA A 72 -17.10 -22.24 7.82
N LEU A 73 -17.32 -22.63 6.56
CA LEU A 73 -18.65 -22.76 5.97
C LEU A 73 -19.49 -23.83 6.68
N ASP A 74 -18.90 -24.99 6.99
CA ASP A 74 -19.55 -26.06 7.75
C ASP A 74 -19.93 -25.58 9.18
N ARG A 75 -19.05 -24.82 9.87
CA ARG A 75 -19.37 -24.19 11.17
C ARG A 75 -20.50 -23.14 11.07
N LEU A 76 -20.49 -22.28 10.05
CA LEU A 76 -21.55 -21.29 9.83
C LEU A 76 -22.90 -21.96 9.61
N CYS A 77 -22.94 -22.98 8.75
CA CYS A 77 -24.17 -23.75 8.49
C CYS A 77 -24.71 -24.42 9.76
N ALA A 78 -23.82 -25.04 10.57
CA ALA A 78 -24.17 -25.66 11.84
C ALA A 78 -24.69 -24.66 12.88
N ASN A 79 -24.10 -23.45 12.94
CA ASN A 79 -24.51 -22.36 13.84
C ASN A 79 -25.80 -21.66 13.42
N GLY A 80 -26.46 -22.10 12.34
CA GLY A 80 -27.75 -21.54 11.92
C GLY A 80 -27.67 -20.44 10.87
N THR A 81 -26.49 -20.11 10.32
CA THR A 81 -26.37 -19.14 9.22
C THR A 81 -27.17 -19.61 7.99
N ARG A 82 -27.90 -18.68 7.36
CA ARG A 82 -28.75 -18.93 6.18
C ARG A 82 -28.36 -18.11 4.95
N LEU A 83 -27.54 -17.09 5.10
CA LEU A 83 -27.00 -16.30 4.00
C LEU A 83 -25.48 -16.18 4.16
N VAL A 84 -24.73 -16.72 3.22
CA VAL A 84 -23.26 -16.68 3.19
C VAL A 84 -22.81 -15.86 1.98
N LEU A 85 -21.90 -14.91 2.19
CA LEU A 85 -21.37 -14.03 1.14
C LEU A 85 -19.88 -14.36 0.91
N LEU A 86 -19.59 -15.15 -0.12
CA LEU A 86 -18.23 -15.48 -0.56
C LEU A 86 -17.67 -14.30 -1.38
N GLY A 87 -16.84 -13.48 -0.74
CA GLY A 87 -16.22 -12.30 -1.35
C GLY A 87 -14.73 -12.50 -1.66
N GLY A 88 -14.13 -11.59 -2.45
CA GLY A 88 -12.70 -11.59 -2.75
C GLY A 88 -12.39 -11.26 -4.21
N GLN A 89 -11.11 -11.12 -4.55
CA GLN A 89 -10.65 -10.65 -5.87
C GLN A 89 -11.02 -11.59 -7.04
N PRO A 90 -10.96 -11.12 -8.31
CA PRO A 90 -11.17 -11.97 -9.49
C PRO A 90 -10.19 -13.16 -9.54
N GLY A 91 -10.65 -14.32 -10.01
CA GLY A 91 -9.79 -15.51 -10.15
C GLY A 91 -9.41 -16.25 -8.84
N VAL A 92 -9.83 -15.76 -7.67
CA VAL A 92 -9.45 -16.33 -6.35
C VAL A 92 -10.15 -17.67 -5.99
N GLY A 93 -11.14 -18.09 -6.77
CA GLY A 93 -11.78 -19.42 -6.65
C GLY A 93 -13.14 -19.47 -5.93
N LYS A 94 -13.82 -18.34 -5.74
CA LYS A 94 -15.12 -18.25 -5.02
C LYS A 94 -16.17 -19.27 -5.50
N THR A 95 -16.45 -19.28 -6.81
CA THR A 95 -17.38 -20.23 -7.45
C THR A 95 -16.96 -21.69 -7.23
N THR A 96 -15.66 -21.99 -7.40
CA THR A 96 -15.12 -23.34 -7.15
C THR A 96 -15.30 -23.78 -5.71
N LEU A 97 -15.09 -22.89 -4.73
CA LEU A 97 -15.33 -23.17 -3.31
C LEU A 97 -16.82 -23.42 -3.03
N ALA A 98 -17.70 -22.55 -3.54
CA ALA A 98 -19.14 -22.66 -3.38
C ALA A 98 -19.69 -23.98 -3.95
N LEU A 99 -19.32 -24.31 -5.19
CA LEU A 99 -19.71 -25.55 -5.86
C LEU A 99 -19.15 -26.78 -5.14
N THR A 100 -17.87 -26.76 -4.75
CA THR A 100 -17.27 -27.89 -4.03
C THR A 100 -17.94 -28.12 -2.69
N TRP A 101 -18.20 -27.06 -1.92
CA TRP A 101 -18.85 -27.16 -0.61
C TRP A 101 -20.28 -27.68 -0.73
N LEU A 102 -21.12 -27.07 -1.57
CA LEU A 102 -22.53 -27.45 -1.71
C LEU A 102 -22.73 -28.84 -2.33
N ARG A 103 -21.77 -29.34 -3.12
CA ARG A 103 -21.79 -30.71 -3.68
C ARG A 103 -21.31 -31.78 -2.69
N ARG A 104 -20.76 -31.44 -1.52
CA ARG A 104 -20.47 -32.43 -0.47
C ARG A 104 -21.76 -33.17 -0.06
N PRO A 105 -21.67 -34.44 0.36
CA PRO A 105 -22.81 -35.21 0.86
C PRO A 105 -23.28 -34.70 2.22
N HIS A 106 -23.99 -33.57 2.18
CA HIS A 106 -24.62 -32.95 3.34
C HIS A 106 -26.03 -33.50 3.53
N ALA A 107 -26.30 -34.12 4.68
CA ALA A 107 -27.66 -34.45 5.13
C ALA A 107 -28.52 -33.20 5.42
N ALA A 108 -27.96 -32.00 5.21
CA ALA A 108 -28.60 -30.73 5.47
C ALA A 108 -29.64 -30.31 4.42
N PHE A 109 -29.56 -30.80 3.18
CA PHE A 109 -30.36 -30.33 2.04
C PHE A 109 -31.04 -31.47 1.26
N PRO A 110 -31.99 -32.21 1.88
CA PRO A 110 -32.73 -33.31 1.23
C PRO A 110 -33.63 -32.84 0.08
N ASP A 111 -34.16 -31.61 0.14
CA ASP A 111 -35.15 -31.12 -0.83
C ASP A 111 -34.53 -30.56 -2.12
N GLY A 112 -33.20 -30.51 -2.20
CA GLY A 112 -32.46 -30.20 -3.42
C GLY A 112 -31.57 -28.96 -3.38
N ARG A 113 -31.03 -28.62 -4.55
CA ARG A 113 -30.00 -27.60 -4.78
C ARG A 113 -30.33 -26.79 -6.04
N LEU A 114 -30.54 -25.49 -5.87
CA LEU A 114 -30.82 -24.53 -6.93
C LEU A 114 -29.56 -23.73 -7.29
N TYR A 115 -29.45 -23.32 -8.55
CA TYR A 115 -28.30 -22.57 -9.09
C TYR A 115 -28.76 -21.47 -10.03
N ALA A 116 -28.26 -20.26 -9.83
CA ALA A 116 -28.36 -19.18 -10.80
C ALA A 116 -27.01 -18.49 -10.96
N ASP A 117 -26.56 -18.37 -12.21
CA ASP A 117 -25.55 -17.40 -12.62
C ASP A 117 -26.26 -16.06 -12.80
N LEU A 118 -25.85 -15.06 -12.01
CA LEU A 118 -26.44 -13.72 -12.05
C LEU A 118 -25.84 -12.84 -13.16
N ARG A 119 -24.82 -13.33 -13.87
CA ARG A 119 -24.12 -12.67 -14.98
C ARG A 119 -23.68 -11.25 -14.63
N GLY A 120 -23.24 -11.04 -13.39
CA GLY A 120 -22.83 -9.72 -12.92
C GLY A 120 -21.69 -9.15 -13.74
N HIS A 121 -20.77 -10.01 -14.17
CA HIS A 121 -19.53 -9.68 -14.88
C HIS A 121 -19.32 -10.60 -16.11
N GLY A 122 -20.41 -11.07 -16.72
CA GLY A 122 -20.40 -11.60 -18.09
C GLY A 122 -20.54 -10.45 -19.09
N GLY A 123 -20.20 -10.67 -20.37
CA GLY A 123 -20.41 -9.66 -21.42
C GLY A 123 -21.88 -9.39 -21.80
N GLU A 124 -22.82 -10.00 -21.08
CA GLU A 124 -24.27 -9.93 -21.31
C GLU A 124 -24.95 -8.97 -20.33
N ALA A 125 -26.26 -8.73 -20.51
CA ALA A 125 -27.04 -8.02 -19.50
C ALA A 125 -27.15 -8.85 -18.20
N PRO A 126 -27.05 -8.22 -17.00
CA PRO A 126 -27.21 -8.92 -15.74
C PRO A 126 -28.57 -9.61 -15.63
N ALA A 127 -28.62 -10.80 -15.04
CA ALA A 127 -29.82 -11.62 -15.02
C ALA A 127 -30.97 -10.97 -14.22
N VAL A 128 -32.18 -10.99 -14.77
CA VAL A 128 -33.36 -10.40 -14.13
C VAL A 128 -33.91 -11.38 -13.07
N PRO A 129 -34.12 -10.95 -11.80
CA PRO A 129 -34.52 -11.88 -10.73
C PRO A 129 -35.80 -12.68 -11.00
N SER A 130 -36.79 -12.11 -11.71
CA SER A 130 -38.02 -12.82 -12.09
C SER A 130 -37.78 -14.00 -13.05
N GLU A 131 -36.85 -13.86 -13.99
CA GLU A 131 -36.49 -14.94 -14.93
C GLU A 131 -35.87 -16.13 -14.18
N ILE A 132 -34.99 -15.83 -13.22
CA ILE A 132 -34.37 -16.82 -12.33
C ILE A 132 -35.43 -17.51 -11.48
N VAL A 133 -36.32 -16.74 -10.84
CA VAL A 133 -37.41 -17.30 -10.01
C VAL A 133 -38.33 -18.19 -10.85
N GLY A 134 -38.67 -17.79 -12.07
CA GLY A 134 -39.41 -18.65 -13.01
C GLY A 134 -38.68 -19.97 -13.31
N GLY A 135 -37.34 -19.95 -13.40
CA GLY A 135 -36.49 -21.14 -13.50
C GLY A 135 -36.52 -22.02 -12.24
N PHE A 136 -36.40 -21.40 -11.05
CA PHE A 136 -36.47 -22.10 -9.76
C PHE A 136 -37.84 -22.74 -9.53
N LEU A 137 -38.94 -22.05 -9.85
CA LEU A 137 -40.30 -22.57 -9.76
C LEU A 137 -40.47 -23.84 -10.61
N ARG A 138 -40.01 -23.83 -11.87
CA ARG A 138 -40.00 -25.03 -12.72
C ARG A 138 -39.12 -26.14 -12.13
N GLY A 139 -37.94 -25.81 -11.61
CA GLY A 139 -37.06 -26.75 -10.92
C GLY A 139 -37.65 -27.37 -9.65
N LEU A 140 -38.56 -26.67 -8.96
CA LEU A 140 -39.30 -27.15 -7.79
C LEU A 140 -40.59 -27.92 -8.15
N GLY A 141 -40.82 -28.18 -9.44
CA GLY A 141 -41.95 -28.97 -9.95
C GLY A 141 -43.18 -28.19 -10.37
N VAL A 142 -43.12 -26.86 -10.46
CA VAL A 142 -44.26 -26.05 -10.97
C VAL A 142 -44.36 -26.18 -12.50
N PRO A 143 -45.49 -26.65 -13.06
CA PRO A 143 -45.70 -26.70 -14.51
C PRO A 143 -45.54 -25.32 -15.16
N ALA A 144 -44.97 -25.26 -16.37
CA ALA A 144 -44.61 -24.00 -17.02
C ALA A 144 -45.82 -23.10 -17.33
N ASP A 145 -47.00 -23.68 -17.56
CA ASP A 145 -48.31 -23.02 -17.73
C ASP A 145 -48.87 -22.45 -16.42
N ARG A 146 -48.35 -22.88 -15.27
CA ARG A 146 -48.77 -22.44 -13.92
C ARG A 146 -47.78 -21.49 -13.25
N VAL A 147 -46.65 -21.17 -13.87
CA VAL A 147 -45.75 -20.12 -13.37
C VAL A 147 -46.43 -18.76 -13.60
N PRO A 148 -46.66 -17.94 -12.56
CA PRO A 148 -47.30 -16.63 -12.71
C PRO A 148 -46.53 -15.73 -13.69
N ARG A 149 -47.23 -14.81 -14.36
CA ARG A 149 -46.59 -13.81 -15.24
C ARG A 149 -46.15 -12.57 -14.49
N ASP A 150 -46.81 -12.23 -13.39
CA ASP A 150 -46.42 -11.11 -12.55
C ASP A 150 -45.20 -11.44 -11.66
N PRO A 151 -44.16 -10.60 -11.62
CA PRO A 151 -42.97 -10.83 -10.80
C PRO A 151 -43.23 -10.94 -9.29
N ALA A 152 -44.20 -10.19 -8.74
CA ALA A 152 -44.52 -10.25 -7.32
C ALA A 152 -45.26 -11.55 -6.97
N GLU A 153 -46.16 -12.00 -7.84
CA GLU A 153 -46.80 -13.33 -7.73
C GLU A 153 -45.79 -14.48 -7.81
N GLN A 154 -44.81 -14.40 -8.74
CA GLN A 154 -43.71 -15.37 -8.83
C GLN A 154 -42.89 -15.44 -7.54
N LEU A 155 -42.51 -14.28 -6.98
CA LEU A 155 -41.75 -14.18 -5.73
C LEU A 155 -42.56 -14.69 -4.53
N GLY A 156 -43.87 -14.41 -4.48
CA GLY A 156 -44.79 -14.94 -3.48
C GLY A 156 -44.88 -16.46 -3.53
N LEU A 157 -45.09 -17.03 -4.72
CA LEU A 157 -45.15 -18.48 -4.92
C LEU A 157 -43.83 -19.17 -4.56
N TYR A 158 -42.69 -18.58 -4.93
CA TYR A 158 -41.37 -19.11 -4.58
C TYR A 158 -41.13 -19.16 -3.07
N ARG A 159 -41.52 -18.11 -2.34
CA ARG A 159 -41.47 -18.12 -0.87
C ARG A 159 -42.40 -19.19 -0.28
N SER A 160 -43.65 -19.27 -0.74
CA SER A 160 -44.61 -20.29 -0.28
C SER A 160 -44.17 -21.74 -0.55
N LEU A 161 -43.45 -21.99 -1.65
CA LEU A 161 -42.93 -23.32 -1.98
C LEU A 161 -41.63 -23.68 -1.26
N THR A 162 -40.84 -22.69 -0.85
CA THR A 162 -39.57 -22.90 -0.14
C THR A 162 -39.75 -22.92 1.39
N GLU A 163 -40.81 -22.31 1.92
CA GLU A 163 -41.22 -22.44 3.31
C GLU A 163 -41.40 -23.91 3.72
N GLY A 164 -40.85 -24.29 4.88
CA GLY A 164 -40.81 -25.69 5.33
C GLY A 164 -39.84 -26.64 4.61
N ARG A 165 -39.20 -26.24 3.50
CA ARG A 165 -38.15 -27.05 2.83
C ARG A 165 -36.75 -26.80 3.38
N ARG A 166 -35.82 -27.68 2.97
CA ARG A 166 -34.38 -27.64 3.24
C ARG A 166 -33.60 -27.75 1.92
N LEU A 167 -33.45 -26.61 1.28
CA LEU A 167 -32.73 -26.37 0.02
C LEU A 167 -31.41 -25.66 0.28
N ALA A 168 -30.47 -25.82 -0.64
CA ALA A 168 -29.37 -24.88 -0.84
C ALA A 168 -29.55 -24.12 -2.16
N VAL A 169 -29.30 -22.82 -2.16
CA VAL A 169 -29.38 -21.93 -3.33
C VAL A 169 -28.00 -21.32 -3.55
N LEU A 170 -27.39 -21.55 -4.70
CA LEU A 170 -26.17 -20.86 -5.12
C LEU A 170 -26.53 -19.74 -6.10
N LEU A 171 -26.18 -18.50 -5.73
CA LEU A 171 -26.30 -17.31 -6.54
C LEU A 171 -24.87 -16.86 -6.91
N ASP A 172 -24.43 -17.24 -8.10
CA ASP A 172 -23.06 -17.01 -8.55
C ASP A 172 -22.92 -15.66 -9.27
N ASP A 173 -21.76 -15.02 -9.11
CA ASP A 173 -21.37 -13.77 -9.77
C ASP A 173 -22.34 -12.58 -9.58
N ALA A 174 -22.78 -12.35 -8.34
CA ALA A 174 -23.60 -11.20 -7.96
C ALA A 174 -22.82 -9.87 -8.04
N THR A 175 -23.44 -8.79 -8.56
CA THR A 175 -22.89 -7.42 -8.46
C THR A 175 -23.59 -6.56 -7.41
N THR A 176 -24.87 -6.81 -7.10
CA THR A 176 -25.63 -5.97 -6.16
C THR A 176 -26.51 -6.76 -5.19
N ALA A 177 -26.73 -6.20 -3.99
CA ALA A 177 -27.71 -6.73 -3.04
C ALA A 177 -29.15 -6.75 -3.59
N ALA A 178 -29.46 -5.86 -4.55
CA ALA A 178 -30.79 -5.77 -5.17
C ALA A 178 -31.11 -6.95 -6.09
N GLN A 179 -30.12 -7.56 -6.74
CA GLN A 179 -30.30 -8.83 -7.48
C GLN A 179 -30.57 -10.00 -6.55
N VAL A 180 -29.90 -10.04 -5.39
CA VAL A 180 -29.93 -11.18 -4.46
C VAL A 180 -31.20 -11.21 -3.61
N ARG A 181 -31.63 -10.05 -3.05
CA ARG A 181 -32.76 -9.98 -2.10
C ARG A 181 -34.07 -10.65 -2.60
N PRO A 182 -34.49 -10.53 -3.87
CA PRO A 182 -35.68 -11.23 -4.37
C PRO A 182 -35.51 -12.76 -4.40
N LEU A 183 -34.29 -13.25 -4.61
CA LEU A 183 -33.96 -14.68 -4.80
C LEU A 183 -33.81 -15.44 -3.48
N LEU A 184 -33.83 -14.74 -2.35
CA LEU A 184 -33.78 -15.37 -1.02
C LEU A 184 -35.02 -16.24 -0.78
N PRO A 185 -34.86 -17.54 -0.51
CA PRO A 185 -35.96 -18.44 -0.15
C PRO A 185 -36.54 -18.09 1.24
N ALA A 186 -37.75 -18.59 1.53
CA ALA A 186 -38.34 -18.51 2.86
C ALA A 186 -37.76 -19.60 3.80
N GLY A 187 -38.28 -19.72 5.04
CA GLY A 187 -37.90 -20.77 5.97
C GLY A 187 -36.40 -20.86 6.32
N ALA A 188 -35.94 -22.08 6.60
CA ALA A 188 -34.58 -22.39 7.08
C ALA A 188 -33.60 -22.83 5.96
N ASN A 189 -33.85 -22.40 4.72
CA ASN A 189 -33.03 -22.70 3.55
C ASN A 189 -31.68 -21.96 3.57
N LEU A 190 -30.65 -22.52 2.94
CA LEU A 190 -29.33 -21.87 2.83
C LEU A 190 -29.19 -21.18 1.47
N THR A 191 -28.74 -19.93 1.47
CA THR A 191 -28.25 -19.22 0.28
C THR A 191 -26.76 -18.94 0.39
N VAL A 192 -26.01 -19.31 -0.64
CA VAL A 192 -24.61 -18.94 -0.84
C VAL A 192 -24.55 -17.97 -2.02
N VAL A 193 -23.95 -16.80 -1.80
CA VAL A 193 -23.74 -15.80 -2.83
C VAL A 193 -22.24 -15.73 -3.10
N THR A 194 -21.83 -15.78 -4.37
CA THR A 194 -20.46 -15.37 -4.74
C THR A 194 -20.50 -13.97 -5.33
N SER A 195 -19.49 -13.16 -4.99
CA SER A 195 -19.36 -11.83 -5.58
C SER A 195 -17.90 -11.41 -5.67
N ARG A 196 -17.59 -10.62 -6.70
CA ARG A 196 -16.32 -9.89 -6.76
C ARG A 196 -16.31 -8.69 -5.83
N GLY A 197 -17.48 -8.26 -5.34
CA GLY A 197 -17.60 -7.19 -4.36
C GLY A 197 -17.95 -7.65 -2.95
N ARG A 198 -17.99 -6.70 -2.01
CA ARG A 198 -18.27 -6.96 -0.58
C ARG A 198 -19.76 -7.22 -0.28
N LEU A 199 -20.67 -6.70 -1.12
CA LEU A 199 -22.14 -6.78 -0.95
C LEU A 199 -22.63 -6.42 0.47
N SER A 200 -22.05 -5.38 1.07
CA SER A 200 -22.36 -4.87 2.41
C SER A 200 -23.87 -4.70 2.69
N GLY A 201 -24.64 -4.31 1.67
CA GLY A 201 -26.11 -4.24 1.71
C GLY A 201 -26.85 -5.56 1.98
N LEU A 202 -26.18 -6.72 2.04
CA LEU A 202 -26.77 -8.00 2.45
C LEU A 202 -26.49 -8.37 3.91
N LEU A 203 -25.63 -7.63 4.62
CA LEU A 203 -25.38 -7.84 6.05
C LEU A 203 -26.67 -7.60 6.87
N VAL A 204 -27.47 -6.60 6.49
CA VAL A 204 -28.81 -6.33 7.06
C VAL A 204 -29.83 -7.44 6.79
N ASN A 205 -29.55 -8.34 5.85
CA ASN A 205 -30.35 -9.53 5.58
C ASN A 205 -29.84 -10.78 6.34
N GLY A 206 -28.95 -10.60 7.33
CA GLY A 206 -28.31 -11.70 8.07
C GLY A 206 -27.20 -12.40 7.29
N GLY A 207 -26.68 -11.75 6.23
CA GLY A 207 -25.54 -12.25 5.46
C GLY A 207 -24.25 -12.24 6.27
N VAL A 208 -23.55 -13.37 6.29
CA VAL A 208 -22.23 -13.49 6.90
C VAL A 208 -21.16 -13.44 5.81
N PRO A 209 -20.23 -12.46 5.85
CA PRO A 209 -19.16 -12.35 4.88
C PRO A 209 -18.06 -13.38 5.18
N VAL A 210 -17.59 -14.03 4.13
CA VAL A 210 -16.46 -14.96 4.15
C VAL A 210 -15.50 -14.49 3.05
N PRO A 211 -14.49 -13.66 3.39
CA PRO A 211 -13.49 -13.20 2.43
C PRO A 211 -12.58 -14.37 2.03
N LEU A 212 -12.31 -14.49 0.74
CA LEU A 212 -11.44 -15.51 0.18
C LEU A 212 -10.15 -14.87 -0.34
N GLU A 213 -9.06 -15.13 0.37
CA GLU A 213 -7.70 -14.70 0.04
C GLU A 213 -7.07 -15.57 -1.05
N PRO A 214 -5.94 -15.17 -1.67
CA PRO A 214 -5.10 -16.07 -2.47
C PRO A 214 -4.79 -17.39 -1.76
N LEU A 215 -4.30 -18.38 -2.51
CA LEU A 215 -3.80 -19.60 -1.90
C LEU A 215 -2.56 -19.28 -1.05
N ASP A 216 -2.26 -20.11 -0.05
CA ASP A 216 -0.91 -20.09 0.50
C ASP A 216 0.10 -20.66 -0.50
N HIS A 217 1.39 -20.49 -0.19
CA HIS A 217 2.47 -20.87 -1.10
C HIS A 217 2.46 -22.38 -1.42
N THR A 218 2.27 -23.22 -0.40
CA THR A 218 2.27 -24.68 -0.55
C THR A 218 1.08 -25.14 -1.38
N ALA A 219 -0.11 -24.61 -1.09
CA ALA A 219 -1.34 -24.87 -1.82
C ALA A 219 -1.24 -24.48 -3.31
N ALA A 220 -0.60 -23.34 -3.62
CA ALA A 220 -0.42 -22.88 -4.99
C ALA A 220 0.63 -23.70 -5.76
N VAL A 221 1.73 -24.12 -5.12
CA VAL A 221 2.70 -25.05 -5.73
C VAL A 221 2.06 -26.43 -5.96
N GLN A 222 1.21 -26.91 -5.05
CA GLN A 222 0.46 -28.15 -5.26
C GLN A 222 -0.50 -28.03 -6.45
N LEU A 223 -1.24 -26.92 -6.58
CA LEU A 223 -2.13 -26.67 -7.72
C LEU A 223 -1.38 -26.61 -9.06
N LEU A 224 -0.15 -26.06 -9.07
CA LEU A 224 0.75 -26.08 -10.21
C LEU A 224 1.12 -27.52 -10.59
N ALA A 225 1.55 -28.33 -9.61
CA ALA A 225 1.90 -29.74 -9.81
C ALA A 225 0.71 -30.57 -10.32
N ASP A 226 -0.45 -30.48 -9.66
CA ASP A 226 -1.68 -31.21 -10.03
C ASP A 226 -2.16 -30.87 -11.44
N THR A 227 -1.96 -29.62 -11.88
CA THR A 227 -2.39 -29.17 -13.22
C THR A 227 -1.36 -29.49 -14.30
N MET A 228 -0.06 -29.54 -13.97
CA MET A 228 0.99 -29.97 -14.91
C MET A 228 1.02 -31.49 -15.08
N ASN A 229 0.79 -32.24 -14.00
CA ASN A 229 0.78 -33.71 -13.96
C ASN A 229 2.09 -34.34 -14.50
N ASP A 230 3.23 -33.76 -14.15
CA ASP A 230 4.59 -34.25 -14.45
C ASP A 230 5.60 -33.87 -13.35
N ASP A 231 6.79 -34.48 -13.39
CA ASP A 231 7.83 -34.32 -12.36
C ASP A 231 8.51 -32.94 -12.33
N ARG A 232 8.30 -32.04 -13.31
CA ARG A 232 9.10 -30.79 -13.43
C ARG A 232 8.99 -29.89 -12.21
N VAL A 233 7.85 -29.84 -11.54
CA VAL A 233 7.67 -29.05 -10.29
C VAL A 233 8.53 -29.60 -9.15
N ARG A 234 8.77 -30.91 -9.15
CA ARG A 234 9.60 -31.61 -8.16
C ARG A 234 11.09 -31.51 -8.49
N GLU A 235 11.43 -31.36 -9.77
CA GLU A 235 12.80 -31.18 -10.28
C GLU A 235 13.27 -29.71 -10.23
N GLN A 236 12.36 -28.75 -10.40
CA GLN A 236 12.61 -27.29 -10.41
C GLN A 236 11.80 -26.59 -9.30
N PRO A 237 12.05 -26.90 -8.00
CA PRO A 237 11.22 -26.41 -6.91
C PRO A 237 11.38 -24.89 -6.66
N ALA A 238 12.55 -24.33 -6.93
CA ALA A 238 12.80 -22.89 -6.77
C ALA A 238 12.03 -22.08 -7.82
N GLU A 239 12.06 -22.53 -9.07
CA GLU A 239 11.35 -21.91 -10.17
C GLU A 239 9.84 -22.10 -10.08
N ALA A 240 9.38 -23.23 -9.55
CA ALA A 240 7.96 -23.46 -9.25
C ALA A 240 7.45 -22.50 -8.17
N ALA A 241 8.24 -22.29 -7.11
CA ALA A 241 7.95 -21.30 -6.07
C ALA A 241 7.91 -19.87 -6.63
N GLU A 242 8.90 -19.47 -7.44
CA GLU A 242 8.96 -18.16 -8.09
C GLU A 242 7.76 -17.93 -9.05
N LEU A 243 7.44 -18.94 -9.87
CA LEU A 243 6.28 -18.91 -10.78
C LEU A 243 4.96 -18.67 -10.02
N VAL A 244 4.80 -19.32 -8.88
CA VAL A 244 3.60 -19.21 -8.03
C VAL A 244 3.43 -17.81 -7.44
N GLU A 245 4.51 -17.16 -7.01
CA GLU A 245 4.47 -15.77 -6.55
C GLU A 245 4.23 -14.79 -7.71
N LEU A 246 4.83 -15.02 -8.89
CA LEU A 246 4.56 -14.21 -10.10
C LEU A 246 3.08 -14.31 -10.56
N CYS A 247 2.40 -15.43 -10.24
CA CYS A 247 0.95 -15.60 -10.40
C CYS A 247 0.11 -15.01 -9.24
N ALA A 248 0.73 -14.25 -8.32
CA ALA A 248 0.12 -13.70 -7.10
C ALA A 248 -0.66 -14.75 -6.26
N ARG A 249 -0.26 -16.03 -6.34
CA ARG A 249 -0.93 -17.19 -5.73
C ARG A 249 -2.44 -17.31 -6.04
N LEU A 250 -2.90 -16.73 -7.15
CA LEU A 250 -4.30 -16.84 -7.59
C LEU A 250 -4.56 -18.18 -8.31
N PRO A 251 -5.54 -18.99 -7.89
CA PRO A 251 -5.85 -20.28 -8.53
C PRO A 251 -6.03 -20.21 -10.04
N LEU A 252 -6.68 -19.16 -10.56
CA LEU A 252 -6.86 -18.99 -12.00
C LEU A 252 -5.52 -18.75 -12.71
N ALA A 253 -4.68 -17.84 -12.19
CA ALA A 253 -3.37 -17.53 -12.77
C ALA A 253 -2.43 -18.75 -12.76
N VAL A 254 -2.38 -19.48 -11.64
CA VAL A 254 -1.58 -20.71 -11.50
C VAL A 254 -2.05 -21.78 -12.48
N ARG A 255 -3.36 -22.04 -12.60
CA ARG A 255 -3.90 -23.02 -13.56
C ARG A 255 -3.63 -22.63 -15.02
N VAL A 256 -3.70 -21.34 -15.34
CA VAL A 256 -3.36 -20.82 -16.68
C VAL A 256 -1.89 -21.08 -17.00
N ALA A 257 -0.96 -20.68 -16.12
CA ALA A 257 0.47 -20.91 -16.29
C ALA A 257 0.80 -22.42 -16.39
N ALA A 258 0.20 -23.23 -15.52
CA ALA A 258 0.35 -24.68 -15.52
C ALA A 258 -0.14 -25.33 -16.83
N ALA A 259 -1.31 -24.94 -17.35
CA ALA A 259 -1.83 -25.46 -18.62
C ALA A 259 -0.94 -25.09 -19.83
N ARG A 260 -0.32 -23.90 -19.82
CA ARG A 260 0.67 -23.50 -20.83
C ARG A 260 1.99 -24.29 -20.74
N LEU A 261 2.37 -24.75 -19.54
CA LEU A 261 3.52 -25.64 -19.33
C LEU A 261 3.18 -27.10 -19.68
N ALA A 262 1.99 -27.59 -19.35
CA ALA A 262 1.50 -28.93 -19.67
C ALA A 262 1.38 -29.14 -21.20
N SER A 263 0.86 -28.14 -21.93
CA SER A 263 0.82 -28.15 -23.40
C SER A 263 2.20 -28.03 -24.07
N ARG A 264 3.28 -27.83 -23.31
CA ARG A 264 4.66 -27.74 -23.80
C ARG A 264 5.63 -28.51 -22.89
N PRO A 265 5.57 -29.86 -22.85
CA PRO A 265 6.29 -30.68 -21.86
C PRO A 265 7.82 -30.48 -21.86
N THR A 266 8.41 -30.18 -23.01
CA THR A 266 9.86 -29.97 -23.18
C THR A 266 10.36 -28.60 -22.71
N ARG A 267 9.48 -27.67 -22.31
CA ARG A 267 9.90 -26.35 -21.79
C ARG A 267 10.12 -26.40 -20.28
N PRO A 268 11.25 -25.88 -19.75
CA PRO A 268 11.46 -25.77 -18.32
C PRO A 268 10.61 -24.65 -17.70
N ILE A 269 10.36 -24.74 -16.38
CA ILE A 269 9.57 -23.76 -15.62
C ILE A 269 10.22 -22.37 -15.68
N THR A 270 11.57 -22.31 -15.69
CA THR A 270 12.36 -21.09 -15.95
C THR A 270 11.89 -20.26 -17.15
N THR A 271 11.34 -20.90 -18.19
CA THR A 271 10.85 -20.18 -19.39
C THR A 271 9.57 -19.40 -19.09
N MET A 272 8.68 -19.94 -18.25
CA MET A 272 7.47 -19.25 -17.82
C MET A 272 7.79 -18.18 -16.78
N VAL A 273 8.70 -18.47 -15.84
CA VAL A 273 9.24 -17.48 -14.90
C VAL A 273 9.78 -16.26 -15.63
N ARG A 274 10.66 -16.43 -16.63
CA ARG A 274 11.19 -15.31 -17.42
C ARG A 274 10.10 -14.53 -18.19
N ALA A 275 9.09 -15.23 -18.72
CA ALA A 275 7.99 -14.60 -19.45
C ALA A 275 7.04 -13.81 -18.53
N LEU A 276 6.93 -14.20 -17.25
CA LEU A 276 6.14 -13.49 -16.25
C LEU A 276 6.97 -12.45 -15.49
N ALA A 277 8.29 -12.61 -15.35
CA ALA A 277 9.16 -11.63 -14.69
C ALA A 277 9.06 -10.25 -15.36
N ASP A 278 8.96 -10.20 -16.69
CA ASP A 278 8.62 -8.99 -17.45
C ASP A 278 7.22 -8.49 -17.07
N GLU A 279 7.16 -7.42 -16.27
CA GLU A 279 5.92 -6.75 -15.86
C GLU A 279 5.03 -6.35 -17.04
N ARG A 280 5.63 -5.94 -18.17
CA ARG A 280 4.87 -5.47 -19.36
C ARG A 280 4.21 -6.63 -20.11
N GLY A 281 4.83 -7.81 -20.09
CA GLY A 281 4.32 -9.02 -20.73
C GLY A 281 3.48 -9.92 -19.82
N ARG A 282 3.51 -9.72 -18.48
CA ARG A 282 3.01 -10.69 -17.49
C ARG A 282 1.54 -11.09 -17.69
N LEU A 283 0.66 -10.13 -17.97
CA LEU A 283 -0.77 -10.43 -18.18
C LEU A 283 -1.04 -11.17 -19.50
N ASP A 284 -0.25 -10.92 -20.55
CA ASP A 284 -0.35 -11.62 -21.83
C ASP A 284 0.32 -13.00 -21.79
N ALA A 285 1.33 -13.15 -20.94
CA ALA A 285 1.86 -14.45 -20.52
C ALA A 285 0.83 -15.30 -19.74
N LEU A 286 -0.24 -14.67 -19.20
CA LEU A 286 -1.42 -15.33 -18.62
C LEU A 286 -2.66 -15.32 -19.56
N ALA A 287 -2.45 -15.22 -20.87
CA ALA A 287 -3.48 -15.50 -21.87
C ALA A 287 -3.49 -16.99 -22.28
N LEU A 288 -4.70 -17.53 -22.43
CA LEU A 288 -5.05 -18.80 -23.09
C LEU A 288 -6.18 -18.52 -24.09
N ASP A 289 -6.33 -19.39 -25.09
CA ASP A 289 -7.39 -19.25 -26.09
C ASP A 289 -8.78 -19.44 -25.43
N GLY A 290 -9.54 -18.34 -25.27
CA GLY A 290 -10.90 -18.32 -24.71
C GLY A 290 -11.12 -17.31 -23.57
N ASP A 291 -12.33 -17.28 -23.03
CA ASP A 291 -12.81 -16.24 -22.09
C ASP A 291 -12.25 -16.33 -20.64
N HIS A 292 -11.41 -17.33 -20.35
CA HIS A 292 -10.99 -17.65 -18.97
C HIS A 292 -9.60 -17.09 -18.61
N THR A 293 -9.26 -15.88 -19.05
CA THR A 293 -7.99 -15.23 -18.71
C THR A 293 -8.11 -14.29 -17.49
N VAL A 294 -6.99 -14.08 -16.79
CA VAL A 294 -6.93 -13.13 -15.67
C VAL A 294 -7.18 -11.70 -16.16
N ARG A 295 -6.62 -11.34 -17.33
CA ARG A 295 -6.83 -10.06 -18.00
C ARG A 295 -8.33 -9.82 -18.27
N ALA A 296 -9.02 -10.76 -18.91
CA ALA A 296 -10.46 -10.64 -19.21
C ALA A 296 -11.30 -10.44 -17.94
N ALA A 297 -11.01 -11.16 -16.85
CA ALA A 297 -11.73 -10.98 -15.60
C ALA A 297 -11.55 -9.57 -15.01
N LEU A 298 -10.34 -9.00 -15.06
CA LEU A 298 -10.05 -7.64 -14.61
C LEU A 298 -10.66 -6.57 -15.54
N ASP A 299 -10.62 -6.80 -16.86
CA ASP A 299 -11.24 -5.94 -17.88
C ASP A 299 -12.76 -5.76 -17.68
N VAL A 300 -13.48 -6.79 -17.21
CA VAL A 300 -14.90 -6.63 -16.88
C VAL A 300 -15.08 -5.77 -15.64
N SER A 301 -14.43 -6.13 -14.53
CA SER A 301 -14.57 -5.39 -13.25
C SER A 301 -14.09 -3.93 -13.34
N TYR A 302 -13.22 -3.61 -14.30
CA TYR A 302 -12.81 -2.23 -14.63
C TYR A 302 -13.83 -1.47 -15.51
N ARG A 303 -14.51 -2.13 -16.46
CA ARG A 303 -15.56 -1.49 -17.29
C ARG A 303 -16.79 -1.07 -16.49
N GLU A 304 -17.05 -1.72 -15.36
CA GLU A 304 -18.14 -1.41 -14.43
C GLU A 304 -17.82 -0.27 -13.44
N LEU A 305 -16.58 0.27 -13.47
CA LEU A 305 -16.20 1.35 -12.56
C LEU A 305 -16.86 2.69 -12.96
N PRO A 306 -17.41 3.45 -12.00
CA PRO A 306 -17.73 4.86 -12.20
C PRO A 306 -16.52 5.63 -12.73
N ALA A 307 -16.74 6.66 -13.56
CA ALA A 307 -15.66 7.36 -14.25
C ALA A 307 -14.54 7.90 -13.32
N ALA A 308 -14.90 8.33 -12.11
CA ALA A 308 -13.94 8.75 -11.08
C ALA A 308 -13.11 7.56 -10.55
N ALA A 309 -13.75 6.44 -10.19
CA ALA A 309 -13.07 5.24 -9.72
C ALA A 309 -12.19 4.62 -10.81
N ALA A 310 -12.62 4.64 -12.07
CA ALA A 310 -11.82 4.20 -13.20
C ALA A 310 -10.57 5.08 -13.41
N ARG A 311 -10.68 6.41 -13.23
CA ARG A 311 -9.53 7.33 -13.28
C ARG A 311 -8.57 7.07 -12.11
N LEU A 312 -9.11 6.97 -10.89
CA LEU A 312 -8.31 6.70 -9.70
C LEU A 312 -7.57 5.37 -9.81
N TYR A 313 -8.25 4.31 -10.24
CA TYR A 313 -7.67 2.98 -10.49
C TYR A 313 -6.46 3.05 -11.42
N ARG A 314 -6.59 3.70 -12.59
CA ARG A 314 -5.49 3.88 -13.55
C ARG A 314 -4.35 4.71 -12.97
N GLY A 315 -4.66 5.85 -12.35
CA GLY A 315 -3.65 6.78 -11.82
C GLY A 315 -2.85 6.18 -10.66
N LEU A 316 -3.48 5.41 -9.79
CA LEU A 316 -2.78 4.64 -8.75
C LEU A 316 -1.88 3.54 -9.35
N GLY A 317 -2.12 3.11 -10.59
CA GLY A 317 -1.22 2.19 -11.30
C GLY A 317 0.20 2.74 -11.46
N VAL A 318 0.35 4.05 -11.67
CA VAL A 318 1.67 4.73 -11.76
C VAL A 318 2.22 5.19 -10.40
N HIS A 319 1.60 4.79 -9.30
CA HIS A 319 2.10 5.08 -7.96
C HIS A 319 3.46 4.38 -7.71
N PRO A 320 4.49 5.09 -7.20
CA PRO A 320 5.85 4.54 -7.08
C PRO A 320 6.01 3.57 -5.90
N GLY A 321 5.20 3.70 -4.84
CA GLY A 321 5.27 2.87 -3.64
C GLY A 321 4.35 1.64 -3.65
N PRO A 322 4.59 0.65 -2.77
CA PRO A 322 3.79 -0.57 -2.65
C PRO A 322 2.38 -0.33 -2.08
N ASP A 323 2.22 0.74 -1.30
CA ASP A 323 0.99 1.17 -0.66
C ASP A 323 0.94 2.71 -0.56
N PHE A 324 -0.25 3.27 -0.38
CA PHE A 324 -0.52 4.70 -0.38
C PHE A 324 -1.61 5.08 0.63
N GLY A 325 -1.55 6.33 1.11
CA GLY A 325 -2.59 6.93 1.95
C GLY A 325 -3.70 7.61 1.13
N PRO A 326 -4.80 8.04 1.77
CA PRO A 326 -5.97 8.59 1.07
C PRO A 326 -5.69 9.90 0.31
N VAL A 327 -4.73 10.70 0.74
CA VAL A 327 -4.40 12.00 0.10
C VAL A 327 -3.89 11.83 -1.33
N VAL A 328 -3.26 10.70 -1.66
CA VAL A 328 -2.86 10.36 -3.04
C VAL A 328 -4.07 10.28 -3.97
N ALA A 329 -5.22 9.79 -3.48
CA ALA A 329 -6.44 9.75 -4.27
C ALA A 329 -6.97 11.16 -4.56
N THR A 330 -6.83 12.10 -3.61
CA THR A 330 -7.15 13.53 -3.84
C THR A 330 -6.27 14.12 -4.94
N ALA A 331 -4.97 13.83 -4.94
CA ALA A 331 -4.04 14.29 -5.97
C ALA A 331 -4.40 13.76 -7.37
N VAL A 332 -4.66 12.46 -7.50
CA VAL A 332 -5.06 11.82 -8.78
C VAL A 332 -6.42 12.31 -9.29
N LEU A 333 -7.36 12.61 -8.41
CA LEU A 333 -8.70 13.09 -8.80
C LEU A 333 -8.75 14.60 -9.07
N GLY A 334 -7.82 15.38 -8.51
CA GLY A 334 -7.60 16.80 -8.81
C GLY A 334 -8.81 17.70 -8.58
N GLY A 335 -9.63 17.40 -7.56
CA GLY A 335 -10.85 18.16 -7.23
C GLY A 335 -12.02 18.02 -8.23
N ARG A 336 -11.88 17.21 -9.30
CA ARG A 336 -12.83 17.15 -10.43
C ARG A 336 -13.97 16.11 -10.23
N THR A 337 -14.41 15.87 -9.00
CA THR A 337 -15.39 14.80 -8.69
C THR A 337 -16.55 15.30 -7.83
N GLY A 338 -17.78 14.91 -8.20
CA GLY A 338 -18.99 15.24 -7.42
C GLY A 338 -19.11 14.46 -6.10
N ASN A 339 -18.43 13.30 -6.00
CA ASN A 339 -18.21 12.55 -4.77
C ASN A 339 -16.75 12.76 -4.32
N GLY A 340 -16.51 12.85 -3.01
CA GLY A 340 -15.15 13.04 -2.47
C GLY A 340 -14.24 11.81 -2.63
N PRO A 341 -12.90 11.96 -2.55
CA PRO A 341 -11.94 10.87 -2.71
C PRO A 341 -12.19 9.62 -1.84
N PRO A 342 -12.64 9.71 -0.57
CA PRO A 342 -12.95 8.53 0.24
C PRO A 342 -14.00 7.61 -0.40
N ALA A 343 -15.11 8.17 -0.91
CA ALA A 343 -16.15 7.39 -1.58
C ALA A 343 -15.65 6.71 -2.87
N VAL A 344 -14.65 7.30 -3.54
CA VAL A 344 -14.03 6.72 -4.75
C VAL A 344 -13.03 5.61 -4.39
N LEU A 345 -12.38 5.68 -3.22
CA LEU A 345 -11.58 4.58 -2.66
C LEU A 345 -12.47 3.42 -2.18
N GLU A 346 -13.58 3.75 -1.50
CA GLU A 346 -14.62 2.78 -1.13
C GLU A 346 -15.14 2.02 -2.35
N ASP A 347 -15.45 2.70 -3.47
CA ASP A 347 -15.85 2.07 -4.74
C ASP A 347 -14.85 1.00 -5.24
N LEU A 348 -13.54 1.18 -5.00
CA LEU A 348 -12.48 0.24 -5.38
C LEU A 348 -12.31 -0.90 -4.36
N LEU A 349 -12.45 -0.61 -3.06
CA LEU A 349 -12.46 -1.61 -1.98
C LEU A 349 -13.68 -2.53 -2.06
N ASP A 350 -14.87 -1.96 -2.30
CA ASP A 350 -16.13 -2.70 -2.42
C ASP A 350 -16.16 -3.63 -3.62
N ARG A 351 -15.24 -3.47 -4.59
CA ARG A 351 -15.03 -4.35 -5.75
C ARG A 351 -13.77 -5.23 -5.63
N ASN A 352 -13.12 -5.24 -4.47
CA ASN A 352 -11.85 -5.95 -4.19
C ASN A 352 -10.75 -5.67 -5.24
N LEU A 353 -10.69 -4.44 -5.75
CA LEU A 353 -9.59 -3.95 -6.61
C LEU A 353 -8.45 -3.32 -5.80
N LEU A 354 -8.73 -2.94 -4.55
CA LEU A 354 -7.73 -2.56 -3.55
C LEU A 354 -7.90 -3.42 -2.30
N THR A 355 -6.82 -3.56 -1.54
CA THR A 355 -6.84 -4.03 -0.15
C THR A 355 -6.55 -2.85 0.77
N GLU A 356 -7.30 -2.76 1.86
CA GLU A 356 -7.01 -1.87 2.98
C GLU A 356 -6.06 -2.58 3.95
N THR A 357 -5.04 -1.86 4.43
CA THR A 357 -4.09 -2.30 5.45
C THR A 357 -4.29 -1.50 6.73
N ALA A 358 -3.43 -1.70 7.74
CA ALA A 358 -3.43 -0.83 8.92
C ALA A 358 -3.24 0.67 8.55
N ASP A 359 -3.67 1.55 9.45
CA ASP A 359 -3.51 3.01 9.39
C ASP A 359 -4.14 3.68 8.15
N GLU A 360 -5.32 3.21 7.72
CA GLU A 360 -6.10 3.76 6.59
C GLU A 360 -5.31 3.81 5.26
N ARG A 361 -4.39 2.86 5.07
CA ARG A 361 -3.57 2.73 3.85
C ARG A 361 -4.14 1.69 2.91
N TYR A 362 -3.88 1.87 1.62
CA TYR A 362 -4.40 1.03 0.55
C TYR A 362 -3.27 0.51 -0.33
N ARG A 363 -3.46 -0.68 -0.89
CA ARG A 363 -2.54 -1.29 -1.86
C ARG A 363 -3.29 -2.06 -2.94
N PHE A 364 -2.63 -2.28 -4.06
CA PHE A 364 -3.04 -3.30 -5.04
C PHE A 364 -2.53 -4.69 -4.63
N HIS A 365 -3.19 -5.73 -5.14
CA HIS A 365 -2.53 -7.01 -5.40
C HIS A 365 -1.79 -6.94 -6.75
N ASP A 366 -0.65 -7.61 -6.88
CA ASP A 366 0.31 -7.43 -7.98
C ASP A 366 -0.30 -7.50 -9.38
N LEU A 367 -1.13 -8.51 -9.68
CA LEU A 367 -1.79 -8.64 -10.99
C LEU A 367 -2.84 -7.54 -11.24
N ILE A 368 -3.45 -7.00 -10.18
CA ILE A 368 -4.37 -5.86 -10.27
C ILE A 368 -3.57 -4.56 -10.50
N ARG A 369 -2.38 -4.41 -9.90
CA ARG A 369 -1.46 -3.29 -10.15
C ARG A 369 -1.04 -3.26 -11.61
N LEU A 370 -0.64 -4.41 -12.17
CA LEU A 370 -0.23 -4.51 -13.58
C LEU A 370 -1.39 -4.18 -14.53
N HIS A 371 -2.61 -4.62 -14.22
CA HIS A 371 -3.77 -4.23 -15.02
C HIS A 371 -4.06 -2.72 -14.90
N ALA A 372 -3.87 -2.10 -13.73
CA ALA A 372 -3.97 -0.65 -13.58
C ALA A 372 -2.89 0.10 -14.40
N VAL A 373 -1.65 -0.38 -14.40
CA VAL A 373 -0.53 0.13 -15.23
C VAL A 373 -0.89 0.03 -16.72
N ASP A 374 -1.35 -1.14 -17.19
CA ASP A 374 -1.78 -1.34 -18.58
C ASP A 374 -2.88 -0.36 -18.97
N LYS A 375 -3.92 -0.21 -18.13
CA LYS A 375 -5.02 0.74 -18.39
C LYS A 375 -4.58 2.20 -18.33
N MET A 376 -3.51 2.52 -17.62
CA MET A 376 -2.88 3.85 -17.69
C MET A 376 -2.03 4.00 -18.97
N SER A 377 -1.36 2.94 -19.44
CA SER A 377 -0.59 2.95 -20.70
C SER A 377 -1.46 3.18 -21.94
N GLU A 378 -2.73 2.78 -21.90
CA GLU A 378 -3.74 3.09 -22.92
C GLU A 378 -4.19 4.57 -22.94
N ARG A 379 -3.60 5.47 -22.14
CA ARG A 379 -3.93 6.92 -22.10
C ARG A 379 -2.89 7.75 -22.86
N SER A 380 -3.22 9.02 -23.12
CA SER A 380 -2.28 9.94 -23.77
C SER A 380 -1.06 10.19 -22.89
N ASP A 381 0.08 10.45 -23.50
CA ASP A 381 1.35 10.70 -22.78
C ASP A 381 1.22 11.87 -21.79
N SER A 382 0.46 12.91 -22.13
CA SER A 382 0.10 13.98 -21.20
C SER A 382 -0.73 13.45 -20.02
N GLU A 383 -1.84 12.73 -20.22
CA GLU A 383 -2.62 12.21 -19.08
C GLU A 383 -1.77 11.30 -18.16
N ARG A 384 -0.80 10.57 -18.72
CA ARG A 384 0.18 9.77 -17.96
C ARG A 384 1.14 10.63 -17.15
N THR A 385 1.77 11.62 -17.78
CA THR A 385 2.73 12.54 -17.14
C THR A 385 2.04 13.42 -16.09
N ASP A 386 0.92 14.06 -16.42
CA ASP A 386 0.16 14.93 -15.51
C ASP A 386 -0.29 14.16 -14.24
N THR A 387 -0.73 12.90 -14.42
CA THR A 387 -1.17 12.05 -13.28
C THR A 387 0.01 11.65 -12.39
N LEU A 388 1.15 11.26 -13.00
CA LEU A 388 2.37 10.98 -12.25
C LEU A 388 2.86 12.24 -11.54
N ARG A 389 2.86 13.40 -12.21
CA ARG A 389 3.28 14.69 -11.67
C ARG A 389 2.42 15.10 -10.48
N ALA A 390 1.10 14.92 -10.53
CA ALA A 390 0.21 15.18 -9.39
C ALA A 390 0.53 14.29 -8.16
N ILE A 391 0.86 13.00 -8.37
CA ILE A 391 1.29 12.10 -7.29
C ILE A 391 2.64 12.55 -6.70
N LEU A 392 3.60 12.91 -7.56
CA LEU A 392 4.92 13.36 -7.13
C LEU A 392 4.86 14.71 -6.40
N ASP A 393 4.02 15.64 -6.86
CA ASP A 393 3.77 16.93 -6.22
C ASP A 393 3.18 16.76 -4.82
N HIS A 394 2.25 15.82 -4.62
CA HIS A 394 1.76 15.48 -3.28
C HIS A 394 2.90 15.08 -2.34
N TYR A 395 3.80 14.20 -2.80
CA TYR A 395 4.96 13.77 -2.01
C TYR A 395 5.96 14.90 -1.77
N LEU A 396 6.23 15.74 -2.78
CA LEU A 396 7.11 16.91 -2.65
C LEU A 396 6.56 17.97 -1.69
N ALA A 397 5.26 18.29 -1.78
CA ALA A 397 4.60 19.25 -0.90
C ALA A 397 4.58 18.76 0.55
N THR A 398 4.33 17.46 0.75
CA THR A 398 4.33 16.85 2.09
C THR A 398 5.74 16.75 2.66
N ALA A 399 6.74 16.37 1.86
CA ALA A 399 8.14 16.35 2.28
C ALA A 399 8.69 17.76 2.58
N THR A 400 8.34 18.77 1.77
CA THR A 400 8.69 20.17 2.04
C THR A 400 8.06 20.65 3.36
N ARG A 401 6.80 20.28 3.64
CA ARG A 401 6.17 20.61 4.92
C ARG A 401 6.87 19.94 6.12
N ALA A 402 7.41 18.74 5.93
CA ALA A 402 8.24 18.08 6.94
C ALA A 402 9.61 18.76 7.11
N GLU A 403 10.24 19.23 6.01
CA GLU A 403 11.47 20.02 6.04
C GLU A 403 11.31 21.31 6.86
N GLU A 404 10.26 22.09 6.60
CA GLU A 404 9.95 23.33 7.34
C GLU A 404 9.84 23.13 8.86
N LEU A 405 9.26 21.99 9.29
CA LEU A 405 9.06 21.66 10.71
C LEU A 405 10.31 21.10 11.37
N LEU A 406 11.12 20.34 10.64
CA LEU A 406 12.29 19.65 11.19
C LEU A 406 13.56 20.52 11.16
N GLU A 407 13.73 21.31 10.12
CA GLU A 407 14.93 22.11 9.86
C GLU A 407 14.59 23.58 9.51
N PRO A 408 13.91 24.35 10.39
CA PRO A 408 13.49 25.73 10.10
C PRO A 408 14.64 26.73 9.89
N GLN A 409 15.88 26.35 10.23
CA GLN A 409 17.11 27.10 9.91
C GLN A 409 17.66 26.80 8.51
N HIS A 410 17.14 25.78 7.81
CA HIS A 410 17.52 25.44 6.45
C HIS A 410 16.82 26.40 5.48
N ARG A 411 17.58 27.01 4.58
CA ARG A 411 17.01 27.83 3.51
C ARG A 411 16.50 26.90 2.42
N SER A 412 15.25 26.45 2.49
CA SER A 412 14.64 25.70 1.38
C SER A 412 14.74 26.50 0.08
N LEU A 413 15.03 25.82 -1.02
CA LEU A 413 14.88 26.40 -2.35
C LEU A 413 13.38 26.53 -2.68
N ALA A 414 13.04 27.37 -3.64
CA ALA A 414 11.68 27.43 -4.16
C ALA A 414 11.27 26.04 -4.69
N ARG A 415 10.00 25.67 -4.47
CA ARG A 415 9.40 24.44 -4.98
C ARG A 415 8.42 24.81 -6.10
N ASP A 416 8.54 24.13 -7.23
CA ASP A 416 7.70 24.39 -8.40
C ASP A 416 6.65 23.30 -8.51
N TYR A 417 5.43 23.61 -8.09
CA TYR A 417 4.27 22.73 -8.23
C TYR A 417 3.53 23.03 -9.52
N GLU A 418 2.94 22.02 -10.16
CA GLU A 418 2.11 22.22 -11.36
C GLU A 418 0.75 22.83 -11.00
N ALA A 419 0.21 22.46 -9.83
CA ALA A 419 -1.04 23.01 -9.30
C ALA A 419 -0.78 24.09 -8.24
N ALA A 420 -1.60 25.15 -8.24
CA ALA A 420 -1.55 26.21 -7.22
C ALA A 420 -1.91 25.71 -5.81
N GLU A 421 -2.77 24.70 -5.70
CA GLU A 421 -3.08 23.99 -4.47
C GLU A 421 -2.79 22.50 -4.64
N VAL A 422 -1.73 22.02 -3.99
CA VAL A 422 -1.35 20.61 -3.98
C VAL A 422 -1.86 19.94 -2.70
N PRO A 423 -2.62 18.83 -2.79
CA PRO A 423 -2.98 18.04 -1.62
C PRO A 423 -1.73 17.52 -0.90
N ARG A 424 -1.64 17.73 0.41
CA ARG A 424 -0.52 17.28 1.27
C ARG A 424 -1.04 16.74 2.59
N VAL A 425 -0.17 16.06 3.35
CA VAL A 425 -0.44 15.80 4.77
C VAL A 425 -0.01 17.02 5.58
N ASP A 426 -0.86 17.48 6.49
CA ASP A 426 -0.48 18.47 7.51
C ASP A 426 -0.09 17.71 8.80
N PHE A 427 0.96 18.18 9.47
CA PHE A 427 1.49 17.61 10.71
C PHE A 427 1.30 18.58 11.87
N ALA A 428 1.01 18.05 13.06
CA ALA A 428 0.92 18.82 14.29
C ALA A 428 2.30 19.29 14.79
N ASP A 429 3.33 18.44 14.63
CA ASP A 429 4.69 18.72 15.09
C ASP A 429 5.80 18.01 14.25
N GLY A 430 7.05 18.30 14.61
CA GLY A 430 8.23 17.68 13.99
C GLY A 430 8.32 16.16 14.19
N PRO A 431 8.13 15.61 15.42
CA PRO A 431 8.05 14.17 15.64
C PRO A 431 7.07 13.43 14.72
N GLU A 432 5.86 13.96 14.50
CA GLU A 432 4.89 13.38 13.57
C GLU A 432 5.39 13.41 12.12
N ALA A 433 5.95 14.55 11.69
CA ALA A 433 6.53 14.72 10.35
C ALA A 433 7.69 13.75 10.08
N LEU A 434 8.59 13.57 11.05
CA LEU A 434 9.69 12.59 10.95
C LEU A 434 9.15 11.17 10.89
N ALA A 435 8.16 10.82 11.72
CA ALA A 435 7.53 9.50 11.70
C ALA A 435 6.83 9.23 10.35
N TRP A 436 6.27 10.25 9.69
CA TRP A 436 5.72 10.12 8.33
C TRP A 436 6.82 9.89 7.29
N LEU A 437 7.92 10.66 7.33
CA LEU A 437 9.07 10.47 6.43
C LEU A 437 9.64 9.05 6.54
N GLU A 438 9.81 8.55 7.76
CA GLU A 438 10.28 7.19 8.04
C GLU A 438 9.32 6.12 7.48
N ARG A 439 8.01 6.27 7.72
CA ARG A 439 6.98 5.37 7.15
C ARG A 439 6.94 5.42 5.62
N GLN A 440 7.22 6.56 4.99
CA GLN A 440 7.14 6.73 3.53
C GLN A 440 8.48 6.56 2.82
N ARG A 441 9.60 6.33 3.52
CA ARG A 441 10.97 6.25 2.97
C ARG A 441 11.07 5.45 1.67
N VAL A 442 10.52 4.22 1.64
CA VAL A 442 10.54 3.36 0.45
C VAL A 442 9.79 3.99 -0.73
N THR A 443 8.61 4.56 -0.49
CA THR A 443 7.81 5.26 -1.50
C THR A 443 8.48 6.54 -1.98
N LEU A 444 9.14 7.30 -1.09
CA LEU A 444 9.83 8.55 -1.40
C LEU A 444 11.10 8.32 -2.23
N VAL A 445 11.90 7.30 -1.91
CA VAL A 445 13.06 6.89 -2.72
C VAL A 445 12.61 6.32 -4.07
N ALA A 446 11.51 5.56 -4.12
CA ALA A 446 10.92 5.11 -5.37
C ALA A 446 10.40 6.30 -6.21
N ALA A 447 9.78 7.29 -5.60
CA ALA A 447 9.28 8.50 -6.28
C ALA A 447 10.41 9.27 -6.99
N ILE A 448 11.58 9.43 -6.37
CA ILE A 448 12.77 10.04 -7.01
C ILE A 448 13.19 9.24 -8.25
N ARG A 449 13.24 7.90 -8.16
CA ARG A 449 13.61 7.02 -9.29
C ARG A 449 12.57 7.06 -10.42
N THR A 450 11.28 7.06 -10.09
CA THR A 450 10.19 7.15 -11.07
C THR A 450 10.17 8.52 -11.75
N ALA A 451 10.41 9.61 -11.01
CA ALA A 451 10.56 10.95 -11.57
C ALA A 451 11.75 11.04 -12.53
N ALA A 452 12.90 10.46 -12.17
CA ALA A 452 14.09 10.43 -13.02
C ALA A 452 13.87 9.60 -14.31
N ALA A 453 13.22 8.44 -14.20
CA ALA A 453 12.85 7.61 -15.36
C ALA A 453 11.79 8.25 -16.27
N ALA A 454 11.09 9.27 -15.79
CA ALA A 454 10.13 10.08 -16.56
C ALA A 454 10.71 11.45 -16.99
N GLU A 455 12.03 11.66 -16.82
CA GLU A 455 12.74 12.92 -17.16
C GLU A 455 12.17 14.17 -16.46
N LEU A 456 11.46 13.99 -15.33
CA LEU A 456 10.89 15.07 -14.52
C LEU A 456 11.94 15.73 -13.62
N HIS A 457 13.03 16.21 -14.22
CA HIS A 457 14.26 16.64 -13.55
C HIS A 457 14.04 17.62 -12.38
N THR A 458 13.15 18.60 -12.53
CA THR A 458 12.81 19.55 -11.45
C THR A 458 12.29 18.85 -10.19
N VAL A 459 11.46 17.81 -10.36
CA VAL A 459 10.94 17.02 -9.23
C VAL A 459 12.05 16.21 -8.57
N VAL A 460 12.94 15.62 -9.37
CA VAL A 460 14.02 14.75 -8.87
C VAL A 460 14.90 15.49 -7.87
N TRP A 461 15.37 16.70 -8.21
CA TRP A 461 16.22 17.48 -7.31
C TRP A 461 15.42 18.11 -6.17
N GLN A 462 14.20 18.63 -6.43
CA GLN A 462 13.38 19.25 -5.37
C GLN A 462 12.95 18.24 -4.30
N LEU A 463 12.59 17.01 -4.70
CA LEU A 463 12.23 15.95 -3.76
C LEU A 463 13.48 15.45 -3.01
N THR A 464 14.63 15.30 -3.69
CA THR A 464 15.89 14.94 -3.02
C THR A 464 16.27 15.96 -1.94
N ASP A 465 16.14 17.26 -2.23
CA ASP A 465 16.40 18.34 -1.28
C ASP A 465 15.40 18.31 -0.10
N ALA A 466 14.10 18.13 -0.37
CA ALA A 466 13.07 18.04 0.67
C ALA A 466 13.23 16.81 1.60
N LEU A 467 13.93 15.76 1.17
CA LEU A 467 14.26 14.59 2.00
C LEU A 467 15.52 14.78 2.87
N TRP A 468 16.17 15.95 2.84
CA TRP A 468 17.34 16.24 3.68
C TRP A 468 17.16 15.85 5.18
N PRO A 469 16.04 16.15 5.86
CA PRO A 469 15.86 15.77 7.27
C PRO A 469 15.83 14.25 7.50
N LEU A 470 15.29 13.48 6.54
CA LEU A 470 15.22 12.02 6.60
C LEU A 470 16.63 11.41 6.50
N PHE A 471 17.44 11.90 5.55
CA PHE A 471 18.81 11.40 5.37
C PHE A 471 19.71 11.78 6.56
N LEU A 472 19.64 13.03 7.03
CA LEU A 472 20.42 13.54 8.16
C LEU A 472 20.12 12.78 9.47
N ARG A 473 18.86 12.41 9.72
CA ARG A 473 18.41 11.82 11.00
C ARG A 473 18.37 10.29 10.96
N GLY A 474 17.87 9.71 9.87
CA GLY A 474 17.71 8.26 9.71
C GLY A 474 19.00 7.51 9.29
N LYS A 475 20.03 8.23 8.81
CA LYS A 475 21.32 7.67 8.38
C LYS A 475 21.21 6.61 7.27
N TYR A 476 20.25 6.80 6.36
CA TYR A 476 20.01 5.92 5.20
C TYR A 476 21.04 6.17 4.08
N PHE A 477 22.31 5.95 4.37
CA PHE A 477 23.45 6.39 3.58
C PHE A 477 23.42 6.01 2.10
N ASP A 478 23.08 4.76 1.77
CA ASP A 478 23.05 4.29 0.37
C ASP A 478 21.88 4.88 -0.41
N GLU A 479 20.73 5.09 0.25
CA GLU A 479 19.56 5.73 -0.33
C GLU A 479 19.78 7.23 -0.50
N ALA A 480 20.42 7.88 0.48
CA ALA A 480 20.84 9.27 0.42
C ALA A 480 21.82 9.52 -0.74
N ARG A 481 22.82 8.64 -0.93
CA ARG A 481 23.78 8.72 -2.04
C ARG A 481 23.08 8.56 -3.38
N ALA A 482 22.29 7.51 -3.57
CA ALA A 482 21.57 7.26 -4.82
C ALA A 482 20.57 8.38 -5.16
N ALA A 483 19.92 8.98 -4.15
CA ALA A 483 19.05 10.14 -4.34
C ALA A 483 19.85 11.37 -4.79
N HIS A 484 20.98 11.69 -4.13
CA HIS A 484 21.81 12.84 -4.50
C HIS A 484 22.52 12.69 -5.85
N GLU A 485 22.86 11.47 -6.28
CA GLU A 485 23.37 11.23 -7.64
C GLU A 485 22.31 11.58 -8.70
N LEU A 486 21.09 11.03 -8.57
CA LEU A 486 19.97 11.37 -9.46
C LEU A 486 19.59 12.86 -9.39
N GLY A 487 19.59 13.44 -8.19
CA GLY A 487 19.30 14.85 -7.96
C GLY A 487 20.33 15.79 -8.60
N LEU A 488 21.62 15.43 -8.54
CA LEU A 488 22.69 16.20 -9.17
C LEU A 488 22.60 16.17 -10.70
N ASP A 489 22.40 15.00 -11.29
CA ASP A 489 22.24 14.86 -12.74
C ASP A 489 20.98 15.58 -13.23
N ALA A 490 19.90 15.54 -12.45
CA ALA A 490 18.68 16.29 -12.74
C ALA A 490 18.85 17.81 -12.61
N ALA A 491 19.54 18.31 -11.58
CA ALA A 491 19.83 19.73 -11.43
C ALA A 491 20.68 20.28 -12.60
N ARG A 492 21.63 19.48 -13.08
CA ARG A 492 22.42 19.77 -14.30
C ARG A 492 21.57 19.78 -15.56
N ALA A 493 20.65 18.82 -15.71
CA ALA A 493 19.71 18.78 -16.84
C ALA A 493 18.75 19.99 -16.84
N CYS A 494 18.35 20.49 -15.66
CA CYS A 494 17.61 21.75 -15.50
C CYS A 494 18.45 23.01 -15.81
N ALA A 495 19.79 22.89 -15.90
CA ALA A 495 20.73 24.00 -15.98
C ALA A 495 20.54 25.06 -14.87
N ASP A 496 20.22 24.61 -13.65
CA ASP A 496 20.02 25.47 -12.47
C ASP A 496 21.25 25.40 -11.54
N PRO A 497 22.09 26.46 -11.48
CA PRO A 497 23.28 26.48 -10.62
C PRO A 497 22.98 26.48 -9.12
N ALA A 498 21.81 26.95 -8.70
CA ALA A 498 21.40 26.93 -7.29
C ALA A 498 20.99 25.51 -6.87
N ALA A 499 20.27 24.79 -7.74
CA ALA A 499 19.97 23.37 -7.53
C ALA A 499 21.24 22.51 -7.59
N GLU A 500 22.14 22.73 -8.55
CA GLU A 500 23.39 21.95 -8.66
C GLU A 500 24.28 22.16 -7.42
N SER A 501 24.50 23.42 -7.00
CA SER A 501 25.25 23.71 -5.77
C SER A 501 24.58 23.13 -4.52
N ARG A 502 23.24 23.13 -4.45
CA ARG A 502 22.51 22.46 -3.36
C ARG A 502 22.80 20.95 -3.36
N MET A 503 22.61 20.24 -4.47
CA MET A 503 22.84 18.79 -4.54
C MET A 503 24.29 18.40 -4.24
N LEU A 504 25.27 19.20 -4.69
CA LEU A 504 26.68 19.00 -4.36
C LEU A 504 26.97 19.24 -2.86
N THR A 505 26.34 20.24 -2.23
CA THR A 505 26.58 20.55 -0.82
C THR A 505 25.84 19.62 0.14
N SER A 506 24.56 19.29 -0.10
CA SER A 506 23.84 18.31 0.73
C SER A 506 24.38 16.89 0.52
N GLY A 507 24.65 16.50 -0.73
CA GLY A 507 25.27 15.21 -1.04
C GLY A 507 26.68 15.08 -0.46
N GLY A 508 27.49 16.13 -0.53
CA GLY A 508 28.83 16.14 0.09
C GLY A 508 28.77 16.03 1.62
N LEU A 509 27.76 16.59 2.29
CA LEU A 509 27.54 16.41 3.73
C LEU A 509 27.15 14.96 4.06
N CYS A 510 26.26 14.34 3.27
CA CYS A 510 25.97 12.90 3.39
C CYS A 510 27.25 12.05 3.25
N GLU A 511 28.14 12.38 2.31
CA GLU A 511 29.41 11.67 2.18
C GLU A 511 30.35 11.87 3.38
N LEU A 512 30.34 13.03 4.06
CA LEU A 512 31.08 13.21 5.31
C LEU A 512 30.57 12.26 6.41
N ASP A 513 29.26 12.13 6.56
CA ASP A 513 28.66 11.22 7.55
C ASP A 513 28.92 9.73 7.23
N CYS A 514 29.16 9.41 5.94
CA CYS A 514 29.61 8.10 5.48
C CYS A 514 31.11 7.83 5.67
N GLY A 515 31.91 8.83 6.07
CA GLY A 515 33.38 8.76 6.05
C GLY A 515 34.02 8.94 4.66
N GLY A 516 33.23 9.26 3.64
CA GLY A 516 33.63 9.51 2.25
C GLY A 516 34.32 10.87 2.04
N HIS A 517 35.22 11.27 2.93
CA HIS A 517 35.77 12.63 3.01
C HIS A 517 36.46 13.11 1.72
N ALA A 518 37.09 12.21 0.95
CA ALA A 518 37.69 12.55 -0.34
C ALA A 518 36.65 12.92 -1.41
N ARG A 519 35.55 12.16 -1.51
CA ARG A 519 34.44 12.45 -2.43
C ARG A 519 33.67 13.69 -2.00
N ALA A 520 33.46 13.89 -0.70
CA ALA A 520 32.91 15.14 -0.17
C ALA A 520 33.76 16.36 -0.56
N LEU A 521 35.10 16.25 -0.49
CA LEU A 521 36.03 17.31 -0.91
C LEU A 521 35.87 17.68 -2.39
N GLU A 522 35.75 16.68 -3.28
CA GLU A 522 35.48 16.88 -4.72
C GLU A 522 34.13 17.57 -4.94
N MET A 523 33.07 17.14 -4.26
CA MET A 523 31.73 17.73 -4.38
C MET A 523 31.68 19.19 -3.89
N PHE A 524 32.35 19.52 -2.77
CA PHE A 524 32.41 20.90 -2.28
C PHE A 524 33.29 21.81 -3.14
N ALA A 525 34.32 21.26 -3.80
CA ALA A 525 35.11 22.00 -4.78
C ALA A 525 34.23 22.37 -6.00
N ALA A 526 33.53 21.38 -6.58
CA ALA A 526 32.58 21.62 -7.68
C ALA A 526 31.48 22.63 -7.28
N ALA A 527 30.91 22.53 -6.08
CA ALA A 527 29.91 23.50 -5.60
C ALA A 527 30.47 24.93 -5.52
N THR A 528 31.75 25.07 -5.16
CA THR A 528 32.42 26.38 -5.12
C THR A 528 32.61 26.95 -6.53
N GLU A 529 32.93 26.11 -7.52
CA GLU A 529 33.04 26.51 -8.93
C GLU A 529 31.68 26.92 -9.52
N VAL A 530 30.63 26.13 -9.26
CA VAL A 530 29.24 26.42 -9.69
C VAL A 530 28.76 27.76 -9.12
N CYS A 531 28.94 27.99 -7.81
CA CYS A 531 28.60 29.27 -7.17
C CYS A 531 29.45 30.45 -7.68
N ALA A 532 30.72 30.22 -8.01
CA ALA A 532 31.57 31.28 -8.59
C ALA A 532 31.11 31.65 -10.01
N GLY A 533 30.73 30.66 -10.83
CA GLY A 533 30.20 30.87 -12.18
C GLY A 533 28.82 31.55 -12.22
N SER A 534 27.96 31.29 -11.23
CA SER A 534 26.63 31.90 -11.12
C SER A 534 26.60 33.25 -10.37
N GLY A 535 27.70 33.63 -9.72
CA GLY A 535 27.80 34.84 -8.90
C GLY A 535 27.21 34.71 -7.49
N ASP A 536 26.83 33.51 -7.04
CA ASP A 536 26.40 33.25 -5.66
C ASP A 536 27.59 33.24 -4.69
N ALA A 537 28.02 34.44 -4.30
CA ALA A 537 29.09 34.62 -3.32
C ALA A 537 28.78 34.00 -1.94
N VAL A 538 27.49 33.90 -1.55
CA VAL A 538 27.07 33.31 -0.27
C VAL A 538 27.18 31.80 -0.32
N GLY A 539 26.70 31.16 -1.38
CA GLY A 539 26.89 29.74 -1.64
C GLY A 539 28.36 29.37 -1.73
N ALA A 540 29.19 30.13 -2.45
CA ALA A 540 30.63 29.89 -2.55
C ALA A 540 31.34 29.96 -1.18
N ALA A 541 30.96 30.90 -0.32
CA ALA A 541 31.53 31.01 1.03
C ALA A 541 31.11 29.82 1.94
N ARG A 542 29.87 29.35 1.81
CA ARG A 542 29.35 28.18 2.55
C ARG A 542 29.96 26.87 2.07
N ALA A 543 30.05 26.65 0.75
CA ALA A 543 30.74 25.52 0.14
C ALA A 543 32.20 25.44 0.61
N ARG A 544 32.89 26.59 0.67
CA ARG A 544 34.27 26.66 1.17
C ARG A 544 34.42 26.29 2.65
N ASN A 545 33.43 26.58 3.49
CA ASN A 545 33.40 26.05 4.87
C ASN A 545 33.26 24.52 4.86
N TYR A 546 32.41 23.95 4.01
CA TYR A 546 32.26 22.50 3.91
C TYR A 546 33.52 21.80 3.35
N THR A 547 34.24 22.43 2.41
CA THR A 547 35.60 22.01 2.00
C THR A 547 36.53 21.85 3.21
N GLY A 548 36.48 22.79 4.16
CA GLY A 548 37.25 22.69 5.40
C GLY A 548 36.87 21.49 6.26
N LEU A 549 35.59 21.12 6.35
CA LEU A 549 35.14 19.92 7.08
C LEU A 549 35.67 18.63 6.43
N ALA A 550 35.67 18.55 5.09
CA ALA A 550 36.23 17.42 4.36
C ALA A 550 37.75 17.29 4.59
N LEU A 551 38.49 18.40 4.52
CA LEU A 551 39.93 18.44 4.81
C LEU A 551 40.24 18.04 6.26
N LEU A 552 39.40 18.45 7.22
CA LEU A 552 39.51 18.07 8.63
C LEU A 552 39.22 16.57 8.86
N GLY A 553 38.34 15.96 8.07
CA GLY A 553 38.10 14.51 8.06
C GLY A 553 39.27 13.72 7.45
N LEU A 554 40.03 14.34 6.53
CA LEU A 554 41.26 13.79 5.93
C LEU A 554 42.53 14.10 6.73
N ASP A 555 42.42 14.67 7.93
CA ASP A 555 43.52 15.13 8.80
C ASP A 555 44.48 16.16 8.16
N ARG A 556 44.00 16.90 7.14
CA ARG A 556 44.75 17.95 6.43
C ARG A 556 44.56 19.31 7.13
N LEU A 557 45.08 19.41 8.35
CA LEU A 557 44.74 20.48 9.32
C LEU A 557 45.07 21.90 8.83
N GLU A 558 46.22 22.13 8.19
CA GLU A 558 46.62 23.45 7.68
C GLU A 558 45.70 23.93 6.55
N GLU A 559 45.32 23.02 5.65
CA GLU A 559 44.41 23.31 4.54
C GLU A 559 42.98 23.52 5.04
N ALA A 560 42.57 22.80 6.08
CA ALA A 560 41.29 23.00 6.75
C ALA A 560 41.19 24.40 7.39
N ASP A 561 42.18 24.85 8.19
CA ASP A 561 42.18 26.22 8.74
C ASP A 561 42.18 27.27 7.63
N ALA A 562 42.95 27.05 6.54
CA ALA A 562 42.95 27.95 5.40
C ALA A 562 41.57 28.10 4.75
N ALA A 563 40.86 26.98 4.53
CA ALA A 563 39.50 26.97 3.99
C ALA A 563 38.49 27.65 4.93
N PHE A 564 38.51 27.32 6.23
CA PHE A 564 37.62 27.95 7.21
C PHE A 564 37.88 29.45 7.39
N ARG A 565 39.15 29.88 7.41
CA ARG A 565 39.55 31.30 7.49
C ARG A 565 39.09 32.09 6.27
N GLU A 566 39.16 31.48 5.09
CA GLU A 566 38.63 32.06 3.86
C GLU A 566 37.10 32.19 3.89
N ALA A 567 36.39 31.14 4.33
CA ALA A 567 34.95 31.16 4.51
C ALA A 567 34.50 32.20 5.56
N GLU A 568 35.18 32.27 6.72
CA GLU A 568 34.98 33.28 7.77
C GLU A 568 35.07 34.70 7.19
N GLY A 569 36.15 35.01 6.48
CA GLY A 569 36.36 36.32 5.86
C GLY A 569 35.32 36.68 4.80
N ARG A 570 34.95 35.73 3.93
CA ARG A 570 33.92 35.94 2.90
C ARG A 570 32.53 36.16 3.51
N CYS A 571 32.12 35.35 4.48
CA CYS A 571 30.83 35.50 5.15
C CYS A 571 30.72 36.83 5.91
N LEU A 572 31.78 37.28 6.57
CA LEU A 572 31.82 38.61 7.21
C LEU A 572 31.68 39.75 6.19
N ALA A 573 32.38 39.68 5.06
CA ALA A 573 32.29 40.68 3.99
C ALA A 573 30.89 40.74 3.34
N LEU A 574 30.18 39.62 3.31
CA LEU A 574 28.80 39.49 2.79
C LEU A 574 27.72 39.83 3.83
N GLY A 575 28.10 40.13 5.08
CA GLY A 575 27.14 40.44 6.14
C GLY A 575 26.33 39.24 6.65
N ASP A 576 26.86 38.00 6.51
CA ASP A 576 26.23 36.77 7.01
C ASP A 576 26.96 36.27 8.28
N PRO A 577 26.62 36.80 9.47
CA PRO A 577 27.39 36.58 10.70
C PRO A 577 27.31 35.15 11.23
N ARG A 578 26.23 34.40 10.92
CA ARG A 578 26.04 33.04 11.45
C ARG A 578 27.03 32.04 10.83
N PRO A 579 27.15 31.89 9.50
CA PRO A 579 28.17 31.04 8.89
C PRO A 579 29.60 31.51 9.18
N ALA A 580 29.84 32.81 9.34
CA ALA A 580 31.15 33.31 9.80
C ALA A 580 31.53 32.76 11.18
N ALA A 581 30.59 32.78 12.14
CA ALA A 581 30.81 32.23 13.47
C ALA A 581 30.93 30.69 13.48
N LEU A 582 30.22 29.98 12.60
CA LEU A 582 30.38 28.53 12.40
C LEU A 582 31.74 28.17 11.79
N ALA A 583 32.20 28.90 10.77
CA ALA A 583 33.54 28.74 10.23
C ALA A 583 34.60 28.98 11.30
N ARG A 584 34.43 30.01 12.13
CA ARG A 584 35.32 30.29 13.27
C ARG A 584 35.29 29.19 14.35
N PHE A 585 34.13 28.59 14.63
CA PHE A 585 34.04 27.42 15.50
C PHE A 585 34.86 26.24 14.95
N ASN A 586 34.77 25.97 13.65
CA ASN A 586 35.51 24.89 13.00
C ASN A 586 37.04 25.11 13.08
N ARG A 587 37.52 26.36 12.94
CA ARG A 587 38.93 26.71 13.19
C ARG A 587 39.39 26.38 14.61
N GLY A 588 38.50 26.49 15.59
CA GLY A 588 38.75 26.07 16.96
C GLY A 588 38.93 24.55 17.09
N ASP A 589 38.16 23.71 16.38
CA ASP A 589 38.36 22.25 16.41
C ASP A 589 39.67 21.85 15.68
N VAL A 590 40.02 22.53 14.58
CA VAL A 590 41.35 22.37 13.94
C VAL A 590 42.48 22.73 14.91
N ALA A 591 42.38 23.87 15.60
CA ALA A 591 43.37 24.28 16.59
C ALA A 591 43.50 23.26 17.74
N LEU A 592 42.39 22.68 18.19
CA LEU A 592 42.38 21.67 19.25
C LEU A 592 43.05 20.36 18.82
N ARG A 593 42.77 19.88 17.60
CA ARG A 593 43.45 18.69 17.03
C ARG A 593 44.94 18.92 16.84
N ALA A 594 45.33 20.14 16.43
CA ALA A 594 46.72 20.56 16.32
C ALA A 594 47.41 20.84 17.68
N GLY A 595 46.76 20.59 18.82
CA GLY A 595 47.31 20.82 20.16
C GLY A 595 47.46 22.29 20.57
N ARG A 596 46.92 23.23 19.77
CA ARG A 596 47.00 24.69 20.00
C ARG A 596 45.86 25.14 20.92
N ALA A 597 46.01 24.86 22.21
CA ALA A 597 44.97 25.09 23.21
C ALA A 597 44.58 26.58 23.36
N ALA A 598 45.55 27.51 23.31
CA ALA A 598 45.29 28.95 23.36
C ALA A 598 44.45 29.43 22.15
N ASP A 599 44.81 29.01 20.94
CA ASP A 599 44.06 29.32 19.71
C ASP A 599 42.65 28.72 19.75
N THR A 600 42.51 27.50 20.26
CA THR A 600 41.21 26.83 20.46
C THR A 600 40.26 27.72 21.26
N ILE A 601 40.73 28.23 22.40
CA ILE A 601 39.94 29.10 23.29
C ILE A 601 39.58 30.40 22.59
N ALA A 602 40.55 31.08 21.96
CA ALA A 602 40.33 32.36 21.27
C ALA A 602 39.39 32.26 20.04
N HIS A 603 39.40 31.12 19.34
CA HIS A 603 38.44 30.85 18.27
C HIS A 603 37.05 30.53 18.84
N ALA A 604 36.97 29.66 19.84
CA ALA A 604 35.71 29.22 20.44
C ALA A 604 34.96 30.34 21.20
N GLU A 605 35.65 31.21 21.93
CA GLU A 605 35.05 32.37 22.63
C GLU A 605 34.39 33.33 21.63
N ALA A 606 35.10 33.69 20.56
CA ALA A 606 34.57 34.60 19.54
C ALA A 606 33.49 33.94 18.67
N ALA A 607 33.55 32.63 18.42
CA ALA A 607 32.47 31.88 17.78
C ALA A 607 31.21 31.84 18.66
N HIS A 608 31.36 31.54 19.95
CA HIS A 608 30.27 31.54 20.94
C HIS A 608 29.57 32.91 20.98
N ALA A 609 30.32 34.00 21.16
CA ALA A 609 29.78 35.36 21.19
C ALA A 609 29.13 35.78 19.85
N GLY A 610 29.57 35.23 18.71
CA GLY A 610 28.93 35.43 17.41
C GLY A 610 27.60 34.70 17.30
N LEU A 611 27.55 33.44 17.76
CA LEU A 611 26.37 32.57 17.71
C LEU A 611 25.26 33.01 18.68
N GLU A 612 25.63 33.51 19.87
CA GLU A 612 24.66 34.11 20.80
C GLU A 612 23.99 35.37 20.22
N ARG A 613 24.74 36.21 19.49
CA ARG A 613 24.22 37.44 18.83
C ARG A 613 23.22 37.16 17.71
N VAL A 614 23.25 35.97 17.12
CA VAL A 614 22.29 35.50 16.09
C VAL A 614 21.27 34.51 16.66
N HIS A 615 21.22 34.35 17.98
CA HIS A 615 20.32 33.45 18.71
C HIS A 615 20.41 31.96 18.33
N ASP A 616 21.52 31.50 17.76
CA ASP A 616 21.79 30.07 17.50
C ASP A 616 22.26 29.40 18.80
N THR A 617 21.30 29.10 19.69
CA THR A 617 21.56 28.53 21.02
C THR A 617 22.29 27.19 20.97
N TYR A 618 21.99 26.35 19.96
CA TYR A 618 22.59 25.04 19.77
C TYR A 618 24.09 25.15 19.44
N ASN A 619 24.45 25.88 18.40
CA ASN A 619 25.86 26.02 18.03
C ASN A 619 26.62 26.93 19.02
N ALA A 620 25.96 27.89 19.67
CA ALA A 620 26.56 28.63 20.79
C ALA A 620 26.97 27.68 21.93
N ALA A 621 26.15 26.67 22.26
CA ALA A 621 26.51 25.65 23.26
C ALA A 621 27.67 24.76 22.80
N ARG A 622 27.73 24.37 21.51
CA ARG A 622 28.87 23.63 20.93
C ARG A 622 30.17 24.45 21.02
N ALA A 623 30.13 25.73 20.68
CA ALA A 623 31.27 26.63 20.84
C ALA A 623 31.68 26.77 22.31
N ARG A 624 30.72 26.86 23.25
CA ARG A 624 31.01 26.89 24.69
C ARG A 624 31.62 25.59 25.21
N ALA A 625 31.21 24.43 24.69
CA ALA A 625 31.85 23.15 24.96
C ALA A 625 33.31 23.13 24.48
N LEU A 626 33.58 23.73 23.30
CA LEU A 626 34.93 23.83 22.73
C LEU A 626 35.85 24.75 23.55
N ILE A 627 35.35 25.84 24.15
CA ILE A 627 36.08 26.63 25.16
C ILE A 627 36.52 25.73 26.31
N GLY A 628 35.60 24.90 26.83
CA GLY A 628 35.86 23.94 27.89
C GLY A 628 36.93 22.91 27.50
N ARG A 629 36.82 22.29 26.32
CA ARG A 629 37.83 21.35 25.78
C ARG A 629 39.21 22.01 25.66
N GLY A 630 39.27 23.25 25.15
CA GLY A 630 40.51 24.03 25.09
C GLY A 630 41.12 24.28 26.46
N LEU A 631 40.31 24.65 27.47
CA LEU A 631 40.78 24.85 28.85
C LEU A 631 41.27 23.57 29.52
N VAL A 632 40.69 22.40 29.22
CA VAL A 632 41.22 21.09 29.68
C VAL A 632 42.58 20.79 29.04
N ALA A 633 42.70 20.99 27.72
CA ALA A 633 43.96 20.80 26.99
C ALA A 633 45.08 21.72 27.52
N ASP A 634 44.74 22.97 27.82
CA ASP A 634 45.63 23.99 28.38
C ASP A 634 45.97 23.80 29.89
N GLY A 635 45.54 22.68 30.49
CA GLY A 635 45.84 22.38 31.89
C GLY A 635 45.09 23.22 32.92
N ARG A 636 43.95 23.83 32.56
CA ARG A 636 43.10 24.65 33.44
C ARG A 636 41.71 24.01 33.69
N PRO A 637 41.64 22.77 34.23
CA PRO A 637 40.39 22.00 34.35
C PRO A 637 39.32 22.69 35.22
N ASP A 638 39.71 23.40 36.29
CA ASP A 638 38.78 24.14 37.15
C ASP A 638 38.07 25.29 36.42
N ARG A 639 38.73 25.89 35.42
CA ARG A 639 38.10 26.88 34.55
C ARG A 639 37.25 26.24 33.45
N ALA A 640 37.54 25.00 33.05
CA ALA A 640 36.78 24.32 32.01
C ALA A 640 35.38 23.89 32.48
N GLU A 641 35.27 23.38 33.72
CA GLU A 641 34.04 22.77 34.24
C GLU A 641 32.78 23.67 34.14
N PRO A 642 32.80 24.97 34.51
CA PRO A 642 31.63 25.84 34.35
C PRO A 642 31.20 26.07 32.89
N HIS A 643 32.12 26.01 31.92
CA HIS A 643 31.77 26.11 30.50
C HIS A 643 31.13 24.81 30.01
N LEU A 644 31.72 23.67 30.37
CA LEU A 644 31.24 22.34 29.99
C LEU A 644 29.87 22.02 30.59
N LEU A 645 29.63 22.29 31.89
CA LEU A 645 28.33 22.05 32.53
C LEU A 645 27.20 22.89 31.93
N ALA A 646 27.47 24.15 31.61
CA ALA A 646 26.50 25.03 30.96
C ALA A 646 26.19 24.59 29.51
N ALA A 647 27.21 24.15 28.76
CA ALA A 647 27.00 23.57 27.43
C ALA A 647 26.19 22.26 27.51
N LEU A 648 26.48 21.39 28.50
CA LEU A 648 25.76 20.13 28.72
C LEU A 648 24.26 20.34 28.94
N GLY A 649 23.89 21.33 29.76
CA GLY A 649 22.47 21.65 30.02
C GLY A 649 21.71 22.03 28.75
N VAL A 650 22.29 22.88 27.90
CA VAL A 650 21.68 23.28 26.62
C VAL A 650 21.63 22.11 25.63
N LEU A 651 22.73 21.36 25.46
CA LEU A 651 22.81 20.27 24.49
C LEU A 651 21.91 19.07 24.84
N ARG A 652 21.68 18.79 26.12
CA ARG A 652 20.66 17.82 26.56
C ARG A 652 19.24 18.30 26.19
N GLY A 653 18.93 19.59 26.35
CA GLY A 653 17.65 20.16 25.92
C GLY A 653 17.40 20.09 24.41
N HIS A 654 18.46 20.04 23.61
CA HIS A 654 18.40 19.85 22.15
C HIS A 654 18.49 18.38 21.69
N ASN A 655 18.47 17.40 22.61
CA ASN A 655 18.60 15.95 22.33
C ASN A 655 19.86 15.57 21.52
N ALA A 656 20.95 16.34 21.65
CA ALA A 656 22.14 16.20 20.83
C ALA A 656 23.13 15.13 21.36
N SER A 657 22.72 13.86 21.39
CA SER A 657 23.41 12.76 22.10
C SER A 657 24.93 12.65 21.86
N VAL A 658 25.40 12.87 20.63
CA VAL A 658 26.84 12.84 20.30
C VAL A 658 27.59 14.01 20.95
N GLU A 659 27.05 15.23 20.87
CA GLU A 659 27.69 16.41 21.46
C GLU A 659 27.59 16.41 22.99
N VAL A 660 26.49 15.86 23.55
CA VAL A 660 26.37 15.54 24.97
C VAL A 660 27.50 14.59 25.40
N ALA A 661 27.77 13.52 24.65
CA ALA A 661 28.86 12.60 24.94
C ALA A 661 30.26 13.23 24.80
N HIS A 662 30.49 14.12 23.82
CA HIS A 662 31.73 14.89 23.72
C HIS A 662 31.95 15.78 24.95
N VAL A 663 30.91 16.45 25.45
CA VAL A 663 30.98 17.28 26.67
C VAL A 663 31.22 16.43 27.91
N LEU A 664 30.54 15.29 28.05
CA LEU A 664 30.75 14.35 29.14
C LEU A 664 32.18 13.78 29.14
N THR A 665 32.73 13.47 27.96
CA THR A 665 34.13 13.06 27.81
C THR A 665 35.08 14.15 28.32
N ALA A 666 34.90 15.40 27.90
CA ALA A 666 35.72 16.52 28.37
C ALA A 666 35.56 16.80 29.88
N LEU A 667 34.37 16.55 30.45
CA LEU A 667 34.14 16.61 31.90
C LEU A 667 34.87 15.49 32.64
N GLY A 668 34.93 14.29 32.07
CA GLY A 668 35.74 13.19 32.58
C GLY A 668 37.23 13.53 32.59
N GLU A 669 37.75 14.09 31.48
CA GLU A 669 39.14 14.54 31.38
C GLU A 669 39.49 15.66 32.37
N SER A 670 38.52 16.56 32.64
CA SER A 670 38.65 17.57 33.69
C SER A 670 38.68 16.94 35.09
N ALA A 671 37.88 15.90 35.35
CA ALA A 671 37.88 15.19 36.63
C ALA A 671 39.18 14.35 36.85
N GLU A 672 39.71 13.70 35.80
CA GLU A 672 41.03 13.04 35.83
C GLU A 672 42.13 14.00 36.30
N ARG A 673 42.26 15.15 35.62
CA ARG A 673 43.31 16.15 35.90
C ARG A 673 43.18 16.80 37.28
N ARG A 674 42.02 16.68 37.94
CA ARG A 674 41.76 17.16 39.32
C ARG A 674 41.85 16.05 40.37
N GLY A 675 42.27 14.84 40.00
CA GLY A 675 42.40 13.72 40.94
C GLY A 675 41.06 13.16 41.43
N ARG A 676 40.00 13.22 40.61
CA ARG A 676 38.65 12.73 40.94
C ARG A 676 38.26 11.51 40.10
N PRO A 677 38.86 10.32 40.32
CA PRO A 677 38.68 9.16 39.45
C PRO A 677 37.26 8.57 39.45
N HIS A 678 36.49 8.75 40.53
CA HIS A 678 35.07 8.35 40.57
C HIS A 678 34.23 9.26 39.66
N GLU A 679 34.35 10.59 39.79
CA GLU A 679 33.65 11.54 38.93
C GLU A 679 34.04 11.36 37.45
N ALA A 680 35.31 11.06 37.16
CA ALA A 680 35.77 10.75 35.81
C ALA A 680 35.09 9.49 35.24
N ARG A 681 35.06 8.40 36.01
CA ARG A 681 34.41 7.13 35.62
C ARG A 681 32.91 7.31 35.36
N ASP A 682 32.21 8.05 36.20
CA ASP A 682 30.76 8.31 36.02
C ASP A 682 30.49 9.06 34.70
N ARG A 683 31.27 10.13 34.42
CA ARG A 683 31.11 10.95 33.21
C ARG A 683 31.46 10.17 31.93
N TYR A 684 32.51 9.35 31.96
CA TYR A 684 32.84 8.48 30.83
C TYR A 684 31.84 7.34 30.64
N GLY A 685 31.29 6.78 31.71
CA GLY A 685 30.24 5.77 31.63
C GLY A 685 28.98 6.30 30.93
N GLU A 686 28.54 7.51 31.29
CA GLU A 686 27.43 8.18 30.61
C GLU A 686 27.76 8.51 29.14
N ALA A 687 28.96 9.05 28.87
CA ALA A 687 29.42 9.32 27.50
C ALA A 687 29.43 8.05 26.64
N LEU A 688 29.95 6.94 27.17
CA LEU A 688 30.04 5.67 26.46
C LEU A 688 28.65 5.11 26.12
N GLY A 689 27.70 5.15 27.07
CA GLY A 689 26.33 4.69 26.83
C GLY A 689 25.65 5.45 25.68
N LEU A 690 25.88 6.76 25.57
CA LEU A 690 25.38 7.58 24.46
C LEU A 690 26.09 7.28 23.13
N LEU A 691 27.42 7.06 23.13
CA LEU A 691 28.19 6.77 21.92
C LEU A 691 27.93 5.36 21.38
N ASP A 692 27.77 4.36 22.25
CA ASP A 692 27.45 2.98 21.87
C ASP A 692 26.05 2.89 21.24
N ALA A 693 25.06 3.62 21.77
CA ALA A 693 23.71 3.69 21.21
C ALA A 693 23.67 4.19 19.76
N VAL A 694 24.63 5.03 19.35
CA VAL A 694 24.74 5.57 17.98
C VAL A 694 25.93 4.99 17.18
N ARG A 695 26.64 4.00 17.74
CA ARG A 695 27.85 3.36 17.17
C ARG A 695 28.95 4.34 16.75
N ALA A 696 29.16 5.42 17.51
CA ALA A 696 30.15 6.44 17.17
C ALA A 696 31.60 5.95 17.36
N PRO A 697 32.54 6.24 16.43
CA PRO A 697 33.94 5.83 16.55
C PRO A 697 34.64 6.30 17.84
N ALA A 698 34.25 7.46 18.38
CA ALA A 698 34.78 8.00 19.62
C ALA A 698 34.55 7.09 20.86
N ALA A 699 33.64 6.12 20.78
CA ALA A 699 33.40 5.16 21.86
C ALA A 699 34.67 4.41 22.28
N GLU A 700 35.54 4.02 21.34
CA GLU A 700 36.77 3.26 21.69
C GLU A 700 37.76 4.12 22.48
N THR A 701 37.87 5.42 22.18
CA THR A 701 38.67 6.37 22.95
C THR A 701 38.15 6.49 24.40
N VAL A 702 36.83 6.53 24.59
CA VAL A 702 36.22 6.56 25.93
C VAL A 702 36.41 5.23 26.67
N ARG A 703 36.29 4.09 25.99
CA ARG A 703 36.61 2.76 26.56
C ARG A 703 38.08 2.65 26.97
N ALA A 704 39.01 3.18 26.18
CA ALA A 704 40.42 3.22 26.52
C ALA A 704 40.69 4.06 27.78
N ARG A 705 40.05 5.24 27.91
CA ARG A 705 40.14 6.07 29.12
C ARG A 705 39.54 5.36 30.35
N LEU A 706 38.36 4.75 30.23
CA LEU A 706 37.74 3.98 31.32
C LEU A 706 38.65 2.86 31.85
N ARG A 707 39.25 2.06 30.95
CA ARG A 707 40.23 1.03 31.34
C ARG A 707 41.47 1.61 32.05
N GLY A 708 41.87 2.84 31.71
CA GLY A 708 42.96 3.54 32.36
C GLY A 708 42.66 4.06 33.77
N LEU A 709 41.40 4.02 34.22
CA LEU A 709 40.98 4.41 35.57
C LEU A 709 40.88 3.24 36.55
N ASP A 710 41.03 2.01 36.07
CA ASP A 710 41.02 0.82 36.93
C ASP A 710 42.37 0.71 37.67
N PRO A 711 42.38 0.30 38.96
CA PRO A 711 43.63 0.11 39.69
C PRO A 711 44.48 -0.97 39.01
N PRO A 712 45.82 -0.86 39.01
CA PRO A 712 46.68 -1.96 38.58
C PRO A 712 46.39 -3.19 39.44
N GLY A 713 46.01 -4.28 38.78
CA GLY A 713 45.60 -5.56 39.41
C GLY A 713 46.75 -6.38 39.96
#